data_AF-A0A859EPJ9-F1
#
_entry.id   AF-A0A859EPJ9-F1
#
_cell.length_a   1.000
_cell.length_b   1.000
_cell.length_c   1.000
_cell.angle_alpha   90.00
_cell.angle_beta   90.00
_cell.angle_gamma   90.00
#
_symmetry.space_group_name_H-M   'P 1'
#
loop_
_entity.id
_entity.type
_entity.pdbx_description
1 polymer ?
#
loop_
_entity_poly.entity_id
_entity_poly.type
_entity_poly.pdbx_seq_one_letter_code
_entity_poly.pdbx_strand_id
1 'polypeptide(L)'
;MKKRRMMASRAEKFTRFGIRKCSLGAVSVAIATGLAFLGSGAVQAEQLTPSQTADSVAVSQAVENQASTAATPTVTETSLSSMDKAAPAPEAVTPDASQIPTSSDTSARPTSSDPVENAHPKSDTVASTENQPAVADDSEKSDASNQLAQAASATERPLAAEVKKPQGKITIQNNNPQTGEFDIVVSDIVAPDGLKSVYLPTWSAANDQDDVQWYTAERRADGTYFKHVSYRNHKNSLGEYNVHLYFVNDAGQLQGAGSAKTVVDRAQPKGKITIQNNNPQTGEFDIVVSDIVAPDGLKAVYLPTWSAANDQDDVQWYTAERRADGTYFKHVSYRNHKNSLGEYNVHLYFVNDAGQLQGAGSAKTVVTRAQPQGKITIQNNNPQTGEFDIVVSDIVAPDGLKAVYLPTWSVANDQDDVQWYTAERRADGTYFKHVNYRNHKNSLGEYNVHLYFMNDAGQLQGAGSAKTVVTRAQPQGKITIQNNNPQTGEFDIVVSDIVAPDGLKSVSLPTWSTANDQDDVQWYTAERRANGTYFKHVSYRNHKNSLGEYNVHLYFVNDSGQLQGAGSTKTVVTRAQPQGKITIQNNNPQTGEFDIVVSDIVAPDGLKAVYLPTWSSKDDQVDVQWYIAERQADGTYKKHVRAQDHKFSVGEYKVHLYYLNEDGQMQGAGGEKLMVSVAPENIRATGKINIQNNNARTGTFDVVVTNVSNPGGIQAVYLPTWSTDKDQDDVKWYLAQKQANGTYKITVRASDHKLSTGEYKIHLYYKQDNGQLIAVDATTTQVSKAVYNTPYYSQRDGRWGGRKYGPYSMDATGCVPTTLAMVISGITGTEVLPTTVADYLYNNTNEFNKDGFGTSSRGIVRAAQHWDLTTETLFTASAVKEVLSQGHHVLGAVGTSIFAHYPVTHELVLKGYDNGKTYVRDPYNAANNGWYPVDYLFGVKSVDPTDNTEGTPFIAIKG
;
A
#
# COMPACT_ATOMS: atom_id res chain seq x y z
N MET A 1 64.91 19.86 -9.43
CA MET A 1 64.53 20.01 -8.00
C MET A 1 63.02 20.20 -7.89
N LYS A 2 62.47 20.36 -6.66
CA LYS A 2 61.08 20.77 -6.34
C LYS A 2 60.71 22.06 -7.12
N LYS A 3 59.44 22.43 -7.42
CA LYS A 3 58.15 22.20 -6.72
C LYS A 3 56.94 22.39 -7.68
N ARG A 4 55.72 21.99 -7.26
CA ARG A 4 54.44 22.07 -8.04
C ARG A 4 53.87 23.51 -8.15
N ARG A 5 53.05 23.78 -9.20
CA ARG A 5 51.63 24.21 -9.03
C ARG A 5 50.76 24.20 -10.31
N MET A 6 49.54 23.67 -10.15
CA MET A 6 48.25 24.05 -10.79
C MET A 6 48.17 24.36 -12.30
N MET A 7 47.51 23.47 -13.04
CA MET A 7 46.51 23.86 -14.06
C MET A 7 45.11 23.72 -13.46
N ALA A 8 44.12 24.48 -13.97
CA ALA A 8 42.75 24.46 -13.50
C ALA A 8 41.84 23.69 -14.46
N SER A 9 41.12 22.68 -13.95
CA SER A 9 40.01 22.03 -14.67
C SER A 9 38.68 22.70 -14.31
N ARG A 10 37.91 23.06 -15.34
CA ARG A 10 36.62 23.76 -15.21
C ARG A 10 35.51 22.74 -14.93
N ALA A 11 35.10 22.63 -13.67
CA ALA A 11 34.00 21.74 -13.26
C ALA A 11 32.64 22.44 -13.41
N GLU A 12 31.80 21.96 -14.32
CA GLU A 12 30.44 22.44 -14.49
C GLU A 12 29.52 21.85 -13.41
N LYS A 13 28.78 22.71 -12.69
CA LYS A 13 27.86 22.30 -11.64
C LYS A 13 26.47 22.00 -12.22
N PHE A 14 26.16 20.73 -12.41
CA PHE A 14 24.77 20.31 -12.57
C PHE A 14 24.00 20.52 -11.26
N THR A 15 23.10 21.50 -11.26
CA THR A 15 22.27 21.82 -10.10
C THR A 15 21.15 20.79 -9.99
N ARG A 16 21.17 19.94 -8.96
CA ARG A 16 20.11 18.97 -8.70
C ARG A 16 18.81 19.68 -8.28
N PHE A 17 17.78 19.61 -9.12
CA PHE A 17 16.43 20.04 -8.76
C PHE A 17 15.77 18.98 -7.87
N GLY A 18 15.68 19.25 -6.56
CA GLY A 18 14.94 18.40 -5.63
C GLY A 18 13.44 18.65 -5.74
N ILE A 19 12.67 17.64 -6.14
CA ILE A 19 11.20 17.71 -6.19
C ILE A 19 10.66 17.75 -4.74
N ARG A 20 10.06 18.88 -4.34
CA ARG A 20 9.44 19.01 -3.02
C ARG A 20 8.09 18.28 -3.00
N LYS A 21 7.93 17.33 -2.07
CA LYS A 21 6.61 16.80 -1.69
C LYS A 21 5.92 17.83 -0.79
N CYS A 22 4.70 18.23 -1.13
CA CYS A 22 3.84 18.98 -0.21
C CYS A 22 3.14 17.99 0.73
N SER A 23 3.39 18.11 2.04
CA SER A 23 2.75 17.29 3.08
C SER A 23 1.89 18.17 3.98
N LEU A 24 0.58 17.93 3.99
CA LEU A 24 -0.29 18.39 5.08
C LEU A 24 0.06 17.62 6.37
N GLY A 25 -0.10 18.25 7.53
CA GLY A 25 0.37 17.74 8.81
C GLY A 25 -0.68 17.73 9.92
N ALA A 26 -0.20 17.50 11.15
CA ALA A 26 -0.95 17.14 12.36
C ALA A 26 -1.48 15.67 12.35
N VAL A 27 -1.49 14.92 13.46
CA VAL A 27 -1.15 15.24 14.87
C VAL A 27 -0.08 14.26 15.39
N SER A 28 0.77 14.70 16.32
CA SER A 28 1.72 13.84 17.04
C SER A 28 1.22 13.52 18.45
N VAL A 29 1.37 12.26 18.87
CA VAL A 29 1.43 11.85 20.29
C VAL A 29 2.61 10.90 20.44
N ALA A 30 3.40 11.06 21.51
CA ALA A 30 4.63 10.31 21.74
C ALA A 30 4.55 9.50 23.05
N ILE A 31 5.11 8.30 23.03
CA ILE A 31 5.63 7.60 24.21
C ILE A 31 7.03 7.11 23.83
N ALA A 32 8.00 7.27 24.73
CA ALA A 32 9.41 6.99 24.45
C ALA A 32 10.06 6.18 25.58
N THR A 33 10.45 4.95 25.26
CA THR A 33 11.49 4.15 25.92
C THR A 33 11.92 3.04 24.93
N GLY A 34 13.19 2.71 24.71
CA GLY A 34 14.42 3.36 25.17
C GLY A 34 15.37 2.37 25.84
N LEU A 35 16.24 1.73 25.05
CA LEU A 35 17.50 1.09 25.49
C LEU A 35 18.34 0.81 24.24
N ALA A 36 19.67 0.84 24.39
CA ALA A 36 20.62 0.66 23.29
C ALA A 36 21.70 -0.36 23.67
N PHE A 37 22.17 -1.14 22.68
CA PHE A 37 23.44 -1.85 22.76
C PHE A 37 24.11 -1.90 21.39
N LEU A 38 25.44 -1.83 21.39
CA LEU A 38 26.31 -2.04 20.23
C LEU A 38 26.74 -3.51 20.21
N GLY A 39 26.75 -4.17 19.04
CA GLY A 39 27.15 -5.58 18.95
C GLY A 39 27.31 -6.07 17.51
N SER A 40 28.55 -6.33 17.11
CA SER A 40 28.94 -6.78 15.77
C SER A 40 28.58 -8.25 15.49
N GLY A 41 28.14 -8.53 14.26
CA GLY A 41 28.69 -9.64 13.48
C GLY A 41 27.86 -10.92 13.26
N ALA A 42 28.36 -11.70 12.29
CA ALA A 42 27.95 -13.05 11.86
C ALA A 42 26.57 -13.22 11.19
N VAL A 43 26.57 -13.98 10.10
CA VAL A 43 25.39 -14.47 9.38
C VAL A 43 25.33 -15.98 9.56
N GLN A 44 24.23 -16.51 10.10
CA GLN A 44 23.81 -17.89 9.90
C GLN A 44 22.28 -17.94 9.76
N ALA A 45 21.79 -18.93 9.01
CA ALA A 45 20.37 -19.17 8.80
C ALA A 45 19.98 -20.45 9.54
N GLU A 46 19.02 -20.35 10.46
CA GLU A 46 18.59 -21.46 11.31
C GLU A 46 17.40 -22.22 10.71
N GLN A 47 17.35 -23.53 10.97
CA GLN A 47 16.49 -24.48 10.29
C GLN A 47 15.16 -24.71 11.04
N LEU A 48 14.02 -24.57 10.35
CA LEU A 48 12.70 -24.85 10.95
C LEU A 48 12.30 -26.32 10.76
N THR A 49 12.18 -27.05 11.87
CA THR A 49 11.50 -28.36 11.94
C THR A 49 10.02 -28.21 12.34
N PRO A 50 9.11 -29.06 11.82
CA PRO A 50 7.67 -28.97 12.09
C PRO A 50 7.27 -29.61 13.43
N SER A 51 6.17 -29.13 14.02
CA SER A 51 5.50 -29.77 15.16
C SER A 51 4.17 -30.39 14.70
N GLN A 52 3.83 -31.57 15.24
CA GLN A 52 2.58 -32.28 14.97
C GLN A 52 1.49 -31.86 15.97
N THR A 53 0.23 -31.88 15.54
CA THR A 53 -0.90 -32.23 16.42
C THR A 53 -2.01 -32.90 15.61
N ALA A 54 -2.81 -33.74 16.27
CA ALA A 54 -3.49 -34.87 15.65
C ALA A 54 -4.93 -34.59 15.13
N ASP A 55 -5.31 -35.39 14.15
CA ASP A 55 -6.58 -36.08 13.94
C ASP A 55 -7.94 -35.39 14.18
N SER A 56 -8.78 -35.45 13.14
CA SER A 56 -10.10 -36.08 13.29
C SER A 56 -10.50 -36.77 11.97
N VAL A 57 -11.35 -37.81 12.05
CA VAL A 57 -11.58 -38.79 10.97
C VAL A 57 -12.97 -38.62 10.35
N ALA A 58 -13.05 -38.71 9.01
CA ALA A 58 -14.27 -39.06 8.29
C ALA A 58 -13.93 -39.96 7.09
N VAL A 59 -14.50 -41.17 7.04
CA VAL A 59 -14.29 -42.15 5.96
C VAL A 59 -15.54 -42.24 5.09
N SER A 60 -15.34 -42.32 3.77
CA SER A 60 -16.28 -42.95 2.84
C SER A 60 -15.52 -43.42 1.60
N GLN A 61 -15.59 -44.73 1.31
CA GLN A 61 -15.02 -45.35 0.11
C GLN A 61 -16.14 -45.64 -0.89
N ALA A 62 -15.90 -45.50 -2.20
CA ALA A 62 -16.37 -46.44 -3.23
C ALA A 62 -15.81 -46.13 -4.65
N VAL A 63 -14.85 -46.94 -5.09
CA VAL A 63 -14.94 -47.83 -6.28
C VAL A 63 -15.31 -47.22 -7.65
N GLU A 64 -14.27 -46.87 -8.42
CA GLU A 64 -13.83 -47.58 -9.64
C GLU A 64 -14.87 -48.08 -10.67
N ASN A 65 -14.77 -47.59 -11.93
CA ASN A 65 -14.48 -48.47 -13.08
C ASN A 65 -14.10 -47.77 -14.42
N GLN A 66 -13.23 -48.48 -15.16
CA GLN A 66 -13.02 -48.67 -16.61
C GLN A 66 -13.97 -48.01 -17.66
N ALA A 67 -13.59 -47.78 -18.94
CA ALA A 67 -12.31 -47.80 -19.69
C ALA A 67 -12.54 -47.35 -21.18
N SER A 68 -11.51 -47.49 -22.03
CA SER A 68 -11.56 -47.77 -23.50
C SER A 68 -11.55 -46.64 -24.56
N THR A 69 -10.35 -46.43 -25.13
CA THR A 69 -10.01 -46.43 -26.58
C THR A 69 -10.74 -45.54 -27.62
N ALA A 70 -10.06 -44.47 -28.02
CA ALA A 70 -9.57 -44.14 -29.38
C ALA A 70 -10.34 -44.53 -30.69
N ALA A 71 -10.53 -43.52 -31.57
CA ALA A 71 -10.36 -43.64 -33.04
C ALA A 71 -10.11 -42.27 -33.73
N THR A 72 -9.20 -42.23 -34.71
CA THR A 72 -8.90 -41.14 -35.71
C THR A 72 -9.69 -41.37 -37.04
N PRO A 73 -9.54 -40.63 -38.17
CA PRO A 73 -8.59 -39.58 -38.64
C PRO A 73 -9.28 -38.20 -38.87
N THR A 74 -8.97 -37.22 -39.75
CA THR A 74 -8.10 -36.95 -40.96
C THR A 74 -7.83 -35.41 -41.00
N VAL A 75 -6.75 -34.77 -41.49
CA VAL A 75 -5.95 -34.83 -42.77
C VAL A 75 -6.73 -34.21 -43.97
N THR A 76 -6.31 -33.15 -44.70
CA THR A 76 -5.07 -32.31 -44.68
C THR A 76 -5.28 -30.90 -45.30
N GLU A 77 -4.31 -30.01 -45.07
CA GLU A 77 -3.72 -28.94 -45.95
C GLU A 77 -4.36 -28.63 -47.34
N THR A 78 -4.34 -27.39 -47.87
CA THR A 78 -3.10 -26.73 -48.37
C THR A 78 -3.25 -25.21 -48.67
N SER A 79 -2.12 -24.51 -48.51
CA SER A 79 -1.59 -23.21 -49.03
C SER A 79 -1.93 -22.83 -50.52
N LEU A 80 -1.61 -21.65 -51.13
CA LEU A 80 -0.93 -20.37 -50.76
C LEU A 80 -1.14 -19.28 -51.88
N SER A 81 -0.85 -17.99 -51.58
CA SER A 81 -0.48 -16.88 -52.52
C SER A 81 -1.61 -16.31 -53.45
N SER A 82 -1.50 -15.15 -54.14
CA SER A 82 -0.36 -14.25 -54.46
C SER A 82 -0.75 -12.74 -54.61
N MET A 83 0.13 -11.90 -55.20
CA MET A 83 0.07 -10.40 -55.33
C MET A 83 -0.74 -9.94 -56.59
N ASP A 84 -0.88 -8.68 -57.04
CA ASP A 84 -0.23 -7.37 -56.78
C ASP A 84 -1.09 -6.14 -57.24
N LYS A 85 -0.72 -4.94 -56.79
CA LYS A 85 -0.71 -3.62 -57.50
C LYS A 85 -1.93 -2.69 -57.73
N ALA A 86 -1.58 -1.39 -57.54
CA ALA A 86 -1.97 -0.18 -58.30
C ALA A 86 -3.20 0.68 -57.88
N ALA A 87 -3.01 2.00 -57.98
CA ALA A 87 -4.00 3.08 -57.88
C ALA A 87 -3.86 4.02 -59.10
N PRO A 88 -4.83 4.91 -59.39
CA PRO A 88 -4.61 6.34 -59.11
C PRO A 88 -5.88 7.16 -58.73
N ALA A 89 -5.69 8.46 -58.46
CA ALA A 89 -6.72 9.52 -58.37
C ALA A 89 -6.76 10.33 -59.71
N PRO A 90 -7.43 11.51 -59.92
CA PRO A 90 -7.83 12.58 -58.97
C PRO A 90 -9.20 13.31 -59.27
N GLU A 91 -9.37 14.52 -58.70
CA GLU A 91 -10.33 15.62 -59.06
C GLU A 91 -11.85 15.46 -58.74
N ALA A 92 -12.66 16.51 -58.52
CA ALA A 92 -12.43 17.90 -58.03
C ALA A 92 -13.77 18.64 -57.67
N VAL A 93 -13.63 19.85 -57.08
CA VAL A 93 -14.58 20.99 -56.94
C VAL A 93 -15.89 20.92 -56.10
N THR A 94 -16.10 22.01 -55.34
CA THR A 94 -17.34 22.56 -54.71
C THR A 94 -18.19 23.37 -55.74
N PRO A 95 -19.36 24.04 -55.48
CA PRO A 95 -19.83 24.61 -54.18
C PRO A 95 -21.37 24.70 -53.88
N ASP A 96 -21.66 25.30 -52.70
CA ASP A 96 -22.74 26.25 -52.38
C ASP A 96 -24.20 25.81 -52.06
N ALA A 97 -24.94 26.79 -51.50
CA ALA A 97 -26.39 26.96 -51.33
C ALA A 97 -27.09 26.40 -50.06
N SER A 98 -27.64 27.33 -49.28
CA SER A 98 -28.55 27.15 -48.14
C SER A 98 -29.97 26.72 -48.54
N GLN A 99 -30.75 26.13 -47.61
CA GLN A 99 -31.95 26.79 -47.05
C GLN A 99 -32.64 26.02 -45.89
N ILE A 100 -33.65 26.67 -45.30
CA ILE A 100 -34.45 26.31 -44.11
C ILE A 100 -35.64 25.42 -44.52
N PRO A 101 -36.21 24.62 -43.60
CA PRO A 101 -37.66 24.65 -43.45
C PRO A 101 -38.17 24.76 -41.99
N THR A 102 -39.19 25.61 -41.82
CA THR A 102 -40.07 25.75 -40.65
C THR A 102 -41.12 24.63 -40.65
N SER A 103 -41.41 23.96 -39.52
CA SER A 103 -42.41 24.31 -38.47
C SER A 103 -43.89 24.08 -38.84
N SER A 104 -44.58 23.28 -38.00
CA SER A 104 -46.04 23.25 -37.76
C SER A 104 -46.27 22.45 -36.44
N ASP A 105 -46.80 23.05 -35.36
CA ASP A 105 -48.22 23.05 -34.93
C ASP A 105 -48.66 21.73 -34.22
N THR A 106 -49.50 21.70 -33.16
CA THR A 106 -50.41 22.73 -32.59
C THR A 106 -50.69 22.55 -31.07
N SER A 107 -51.06 23.65 -30.38
CA SER A 107 -51.98 23.81 -29.21
C SER A 107 -52.11 22.79 -28.06
N ALA A 108 -51.98 23.31 -26.82
CA ALA A 108 -52.99 23.18 -25.73
C ALA A 108 -52.82 24.28 -24.65
N ARG A 109 -53.87 24.57 -23.85
CA ARG A 109 -53.85 25.56 -22.72
C ARG A 109 -53.66 24.89 -21.34
N PRO A 110 -53.28 25.65 -20.28
CA PRO A 110 -52.82 25.11 -19.00
C PRO A 110 -53.89 25.00 -17.91
N THR A 111 -53.54 24.33 -16.81
CA THR A 111 -54.19 24.35 -15.48
C THR A 111 -53.15 24.61 -14.37
N SER A 112 -53.61 24.91 -13.15
CA SER A 112 -52.86 25.56 -12.06
C SER A 112 -52.67 24.72 -10.79
N SER A 113 -51.63 25.02 -9.99
CA SER A 113 -51.57 24.73 -8.54
C SER A 113 -50.48 25.53 -7.83
N ASP A 114 -50.79 26.12 -6.67
CA ASP A 114 -49.86 26.86 -5.78
C ASP A 114 -48.95 25.92 -4.95
N PRO A 115 -47.88 26.44 -4.30
CA PRO A 115 -47.97 26.84 -2.86
C PRO A 115 -47.38 28.24 -2.59
N VAL A 116 -47.86 29.08 -1.64
CA VAL A 116 -48.08 28.97 -0.18
C VAL A 116 -46.85 29.28 0.70
N GLU A 117 -46.83 30.54 1.16
CA GLU A 117 -46.49 31.04 2.51
C GLU A 117 -45.04 31.10 3.05
N ASN A 118 -44.79 32.16 3.83
CA ASN A 118 -43.51 32.58 4.42
C ASN A 118 -43.66 32.70 5.94
N ALA A 119 -42.63 32.41 6.75
CA ALA A 119 -42.68 32.58 8.21
C ALA A 119 -41.39 33.18 8.82
N HIS A 120 -41.55 34.15 9.72
CA HIS A 120 -40.50 34.82 10.48
C HIS A 120 -40.17 34.11 11.82
N PRO A 121 -39.01 34.44 12.44
CA PRO A 121 -38.87 34.41 13.89
C PRO A 121 -38.42 35.76 14.51
N LYS A 122 -39.35 36.40 15.24
CA LYS A 122 -39.23 37.17 16.51
C LYS A 122 -38.24 38.36 16.71
N SER A 123 -38.60 39.17 17.72
CA SER A 123 -38.05 40.48 18.10
C SER A 123 -37.20 40.45 19.37
N ASP A 124 -36.47 41.53 19.66
CA ASP A 124 -36.71 42.45 20.79
C ASP A 124 -35.98 43.79 20.54
N THR A 125 -36.59 44.99 20.68
CA THR A 125 -36.90 45.77 21.92
C THR A 125 -35.61 46.34 22.56
N VAL A 126 -35.41 47.67 22.81
CA VAL A 126 -36.24 48.69 23.47
C VAL A 126 -35.90 50.15 23.01
N ALA A 127 -36.88 51.08 23.11
CA ALA A 127 -36.78 52.56 23.38
C ALA A 127 -35.85 53.47 22.50
N SER A 128 -36.14 54.77 22.29
CA SER A 128 -37.13 55.69 22.90
C SER A 128 -37.63 56.78 21.92
N THR A 129 -38.62 57.56 22.38
CA THR A 129 -39.07 58.94 22.00
C THR A 129 -38.26 59.73 20.94
N GLU A 130 -38.87 60.61 20.12
CA GLU A 130 -39.87 61.65 20.49
C GLU A 130 -40.66 62.17 19.26
N ASN A 131 -41.94 62.54 19.40
CA ASN A 131 -42.74 63.12 18.29
C ASN A 131 -44.05 63.80 18.74
N GLN A 132 -44.10 65.14 18.87
CA GLN A 132 -45.29 66.02 18.87
C GLN A 132 -44.88 67.47 19.22
N PRO A 133 -45.75 68.51 19.10
CA PRO A 133 -47.00 68.61 18.33
C PRO A 133 -47.06 69.88 17.43
N ALA A 134 -48.16 70.06 16.71
CA ALA A 134 -48.65 71.38 16.30
C ALA A 134 -50.16 71.45 16.51
N VAL A 135 -50.63 72.32 17.41
CA VAL A 135 -52.05 72.63 17.65
C VAL A 135 -52.16 74.11 18.03
N ALA A 136 -53.09 74.81 17.40
CA ALA A 136 -53.75 76.01 17.94
C ALA A 136 -55.24 75.62 18.16
N ASP A 137 -55.99 76.25 19.06
CA ASP A 137 -55.77 77.57 19.65
C ASP A 137 -56.01 77.61 21.18
N ASP A 138 -55.65 78.74 21.79
CA ASP A 138 -55.76 79.09 23.21
C ASP A 138 -57.24 79.29 23.68
N SER A 139 -57.62 79.45 24.95
CA SER A 139 -56.86 79.85 26.16
C SER A 139 -57.52 79.43 27.50
N GLU A 140 -56.68 79.37 28.56
CA GLU A 140 -56.84 79.89 29.94
C GLU A 140 -58.23 80.13 30.60
N LYS A 141 -58.48 79.94 31.92
CA LYS A 141 -57.67 79.44 33.07
C LYS A 141 -58.58 79.07 34.29
N SER A 142 -57.95 78.66 35.38
CA SER A 142 -58.50 78.58 36.75
C SER A 142 -58.85 79.98 37.34
N ASP A 143 -59.52 80.16 38.48
CA ASP A 143 -59.73 79.26 39.63
C ASP A 143 -61.05 79.57 40.41
N ALA A 144 -61.30 78.87 41.53
CA ALA A 144 -62.63 78.72 42.14
C ALA A 144 -63.05 79.72 43.27
N SER A 145 -64.38 79.83 43.44
CA SER A 145 -65.13 80.14 44.67
C SER A 145 -65.11 81.56 45.28
N ASN A 146 -66.26 82.26 45.24
CA ASN A 146 -67.11 82.43 46.45
C ASN A 146 -68.57 82.89 46.18
N GLN A 147 -69.38 83.00 47.24
CA GLN A 147 -70.85 83.12 47.22
C GLN A 147 -71.44 84.55 47.45
N LEU A 148 -72.69 84.72 46.98
CA LEU A 148 -73.81 85.54 47.52
C LEU A 148 -73.66 87.07 47.70
N ALA A 149 -74.56 87.83 47.03
CA ALA A 149 -75.62 88.64 47.66
C ALA A 149 -76.58 89.27 46.62
N GLN A 150 -77.76 89.76 47.06
CA GLN A 150 -78.78 90.43 46.23
C GLN A 150 -78.90 91.93 46.56
N ALA A 151 -79.42 92.75 45.63
CA ALA A 151 -80.79 93.33 45.72
C ALA A 151 -80.98 94.71 45.02
N ALA A 152 -82.17 94.90 44.40
CA ALA A 152 -83.01 96.12 44.37
C ALA A 152 -82.49 97.49 43.84
N SER A 153 -83.31 98.46 43.42
CA SER A 153 -84.68 98.48 42.82
C SER A 153 -85.09 99.91 42.40
N ALA A 154 -85.82 100.06 41.28
CA ALA A 154 -86.70 101.19 40.91
C ALA A 154 -86.06 102.62 40.79
N THR A 155 -86.73 103.72 40.38
CA THR A 155 -88.16 104.02 40.10
C THR A 155 -88.32 105.19 39.09
N GLU A 156 -89.28 105.15 38.14
CA GLU A 156 -90.07 106.28 37.52
C GLU A 156 -89.37 107.57 36.93
N ARG A 157 -89.96 108.50 36.13
CA ARG A 157 -91.09 108.65 35.15
C ARG A 157 -91.06 110.15 34.64
N PRO A 158 -92.04 110.70 33.89
CA PRO A 158 -92.24 110.73 32.42
C PRO A 158 -91.96 112.07 31.66
N LEU A 159 -91.94 111.98 30.32
CA LEU A 159 -92.28 112.95 29.24
C LEU A 159 -91.94 114.47 29.35
N ALA A 160 -91.23 114.98 28.34
CA ALA A 160 -91.31 116.37 27.84
C ALA A 160 -91.02 116.45 26.32
N ALA A 161 -91.39 117.58 25.70
CA ALA A 161 -91.52 117.86 24.25
C ALA A 161 -90.45 117.34 23.26
N GLU A 162 -90.87 117.12 22.00
CA GLU A 162 -90.03 116.72 20.87
C GLU A 162 -89.20 117.88 20.31
N VAL A 163 -87.88 117.69 20.19
CA VAL A 163 -86.94 118.65 19.59
C VAL A 163 -86.28 118.01 18.38
N LYS A 164 -86.32 118.68 17.22
CA LYS A 164 -85.59 118.23 16.02
C LYS A 164 -84.08 118.27 16.30
N LYS A 165 -83.40 117.13 16.11
CA LYS A 165 -81.95 117.01 16.24
C LYS A 165 -81.25 117.28 14.90
N PRO A 166 -79.97 117.72 14.91
CA PRO A 166 -79.15 117.79 13.70
C PRO A 166 -78.95 116.40 13.09
N GLN A 167 -78.97 116.31 11.77
CA GLN A 167 -78.84 115.05 11.00
C GLN A 167 -78.16 115.31 9.67
N GLY A 168 -77.37 114.35 9.17
CA GLY A 168 -76.87 114.35 7.80
C GLY A 168 -76.48 112.94 7.34
N LYS A 169 -76.68 112.66 6.06
CA LYS A 169 -76.41 111.34 5.47
C LYS A 169 -74.98 111.27 4.96
N ILE A 170 -74.16 110.41 5.56
CA ILE A 170 -72.82 110.08 5.05
C ILE A 170 -72.95 109.04 3.93
N THR A 171 -72.23 109.22 2.83
CA THR A 171 -72.07 108.25 1.74
C THR A 171 -70.60 108.14 1.39
N ILE A 172 -70.08 106.92 1.27
CA ILE A 172 -68.70 106.66 0.84
C ILE A 172 -68.68 106.41 -0.67
N GLN A 173 -67.70 106.98 -1.37
CA GLN A 173 -67.55 106.95 -2.82
C GLN A 173 -66.09 106.65 -3.19
N ASN A 174 -65.84 106.33 -4.47
CA ASN A 174 -64.49 106.21 -5.08
C ASN A 174 -63.46 105.34 -4.32
N ASN A 175 -63.92 104.36 -3.54
CA ASN A 175 -63.07 103.46 -2.76
C ASN A 175 -62.24 102.55 -3.69
N ASN A 176 -60.92 102.76 -3.73
CA ASN A 176 -60.02 102.20 -4.73
C ASN A 176 -59.08 101.12 -4.15
N PRO A 177 -59.31 99.82 -4.43
CA PRO A 177 -58.49 98.72 -3.94
C PRO A 177 -57.10 98.59 -4.61
N GLN A 178 -56.72 99.52 -5.48
CA GLN A 178 -55.33 99.63 -5.99
C GLN A 178 -54.51 100.66 -5.20
N THR A 179 -55.12 101.75 -4.71
CA THR A 179 -54.40 102.85 -4.06
C THR A 179 -54.71 103.03 -2.57
N GLY A 180 -55.75 102.39 -2.04
CA GLY A 180 -56.15 102.52 -0.63
C GLY A 180 -56.80 103.87 -0.30
N GLU A 181 -57.51 104.46 -1.26
CA GLU A 181 -58.09 105.81 -1.19
C GLU A 181 -59.60 105.78 -1.36
N PHE A 182 -60.32 106.66 -0.67
CA PHE A 182 -61.78 106.76 -0.70
C PHE A 182 -62.29 108.18 -0.44
N ASP A 183 -63.52 108.44 -0.86
CA ASP A 183 -64.19 109.73 -0.71
C ASP A 183 -65.35 109.64 0.30
N ILE A 184 -65.49 110.66 1.13
CA ILE A 184 -66.62 110.86 2.05
C ILE A 184 -67.48 112.02 1.53
N VAL A 185 -68.76 111.79 1.33
CA VAL A 185 -69.75 112.81 0.94
C VAL A 185 -70.87 112.87 1.99
N VAL A 186 -71.32 114.08 2.34
CA VAL A 186 -72.42 114.33 3.27
C VAL A 186 -73.55 115.04 2.54
N SER A 187 -74.73 114.43 2.51
CA SER A 187 -75.97 114.97 1.92
C SER A 187 -77.08 115.13 2.97
N ASP A 188 -78.24 115.62 2.53
CA ASP A 188 -79.51 115.58 3.29
C ASP A 188 -79.43 116.25 4.68
N ILE A 189 -78.69 117.37 4.75
CA ILE A 189 -78.34 118.03 6.01
C ILE A 189 -79.53 118.79 6.60
N VAL A 190 -79.90 118.41 7.82
CA VAL A 190 -80.85 119.10 8.69
C VAL A 190 -80.07 119.67 9.87
N ALA A 191 -80.00 120.99 9.98
CA ALA A 191 -79.27 121.69 11.05
C ALA A 191 -80.18 122.80 11.63
N PRO A 192 -80.99 122.48 12.66
CA PRO A 192 -82.04 123.40 13.14
C PRO A 192 -81.51 124.63 13.88
N ASP A 193 -80.30 124.56 14.45
CA ASP A 193 -79.63 125.65 15.16
C ASP A 193 -78.65 126.46 14.28
N GLY A 194 -78.78 126.32 12.95
CA GLY A 194 -77.83 126.86 11.98
C GLY A 194 -76.67 125.90 11.66
N LEU A 195 -75.87 126.24 10.65
CA LEU A 195 -74.77 125.40 10.15
C LEU A 195 -73.58 126.25 9.68
N LYS A 196 -72.54 126.28 10.51
CA LYS A 196 -71.31 127.03 10.27
C LYS A 196 -70.20 126.18 9.65
N SER A 197 -70.10 124.90 10.00
CA SER A 197 -69.05 123.99 9.51
C SER A 197 -69.45 122.51 9.69
N VAL A 198 -68.86 121.63 8.89
CA VAL A 198 -69.04 120.17 8.96
C VAL A 198 -67.68 119.50 9.21
N TYR A 199 -67.62 118.60 10.18
CA TYR A 199 -66.43 117.82 10.56
C TYR A 199 -66.67 116.33 10.41
N LEU A 200 -65.63 115.64 9.93
CA LEU A 200 -65.57 114.22 9.61
C LEU A 200 -64.40 113.52 10.33
N PRO A 201 -64.43 113.38 11.67
CA PRO A 201 -63.53 112.48 12.39
C PRO A 201 -63.60 111.07 11.79
N THR A 202 -62.45 110.61 11.29
CA THR A 202 -62.28 109.37 10.54
C THR A 202 -61.09 108.61 11.10
N TRP A 203 -61.18 107.28 11.22
CA TRP A 203 -60.10 106.44 11.72
C TRP A 203 -60.19 105.00 11.18
N SER A 204 -59.08 104.27 11.12
CA SER A 204 -59.12 102.82 10.85
C SER A 204 -59.48 102.05 12.13
N ALA A 205 -60.16 100.91 12.00
CA ALA A 205 -60.51 100.04 13.12
C ALA A 205 -59.30 99.25 13.68
N ALA A 206 -58.13 99.37 13.07
CA ALA A 206 -56.90 98.78 13.59
C ALA A 206 -56.39 99.65 14.75
N ASN A 207 -56.28 99.06 15.95
CA ASN A 207 -55.84 99.76 17.17
C ASN A 207 -56.81 100.89 17.62
N ASP A 208 -58.11 100.57 17.61
CA ASP A 208 -59.23 101.40 18.10
C ASP A 208 -59.44 102.77 17.43
N GLN A 209 -58.67 103.79 17.84
CA GLN A 209 -58.76 105.18 17.35
C GLN A 209 -57.37 105.84 17.27
N ASP A 210 -56.29 105.06 17.26
CA ASP A 210 -54.93 105.59 17.40
C ASP A 210 -54.46 106.47 16.22
N ASP A 211 -55.16 106.43 15.08
CA ASP A 211 -54.88 107.18 13.85
C ASP A 211 -55.89 108.31 13.54
N VAL A 212 -56.84 108.59 14.46
CA VAL A 212 -58.01 109.44 14.18
C VAL A 212 -57.67 110.84 13.65
N GLN A 213 -58.20 111.17 12.47
CA GLN A 213 -58.06 112.46 11.81
C GLN A 213 -59.39 113.21 11.77
N TRP A 214 -59.40 114.43 12.28
CA TRP A 214 -60.57 115.33 12.25
C TRP A 214 -60.55 116.18 10.97
N TYR A 215 -61.12 115.64 9.89
CA TYR A 215 -61.21 116.38 8.64
C TYR A 215 -62.32 117.45 8.68
N THR A 216 -62.03 118.69 8.28
CA THR A 216 -63.07 119.68 7.92
C THR A 216 -63.56 119.38 6.51
N ALA A 217 -64.87 119.22 6.34
CA ALA A 217 -65.48 118.91 5.05
C ALA A 217 -65.75 120.17 4.22
N GLU A 218 -65.53 120.08 2.91
CA GLU A 218 -65.62 121.20 1.97
C GLU A 218 -66.99 121.26 1.33
N ARG A 219 -67.68 122.42 1.39
CA ARG A 219 -69.03 122.58 0.83
C ARG A 219 -68.99 122.67 -0.70
N ARG A 220 -69.70 121.75 -1.36
CA ARG A 220 -69.90 121.72 -2.82
C ARG A 220 -71.03 122.64 -3.27
N ALA A 221 -71.06 122.96 -4.56
CA ALA A 221 -72.05 123.88 -5.15
C ALA A 221 -73.50 123.33 -5.13
N ASP A 222 -73.66 122.00 -5.08
CA ASP A 222 -74.93 121.30 -4.90
C ASP A 222 -75.48 121.35 -3.46
N GLY A 223 -74.70 121.88 -2.51
CA GLY A 223 -75.06 121.96 -1.09
C GLY A 223 -74.58 120.79 -0.24
N THR A 224 -74.00 119.74 -0.84
CA THR A 224 -73.33 118.65 -0.11
C THR A 224 -71.99 119.11 0.48
N TYR A 225 -71.42 118.31 1.38
CA TYR A 225 -70.06 118.50 1.91
C TYR A 225 -69.19 117.29 1.60
N PHE A 226 -67.87 117.49 1.46
CA PHE A 226 -66.97 116.49 0.90
C PHE A 226 -65.60 116.40 1.60
N LYS A 227 -65.01 115.21 1.64
CA LYS A 227 -63.57 115.02 1.87
C LYS A 227 -63.01 113.79 1.13
N HIS A 228 -61.81 113.92 0.59
CA HIS A 228 -60.99 112.79 0.13
C HIS A 228 -60.09 112.26 1.26
N VAL A 229 -59.93 110.94 1.37
CA VAL A 229 -59.14 110.26 2.41
C VAL A 229 -58.24 109.17 1.79
N SER A 230 -57.00 109.06 2.27
CA SER A 230 -56.03 108.05 1.86
C SER A 230 -55.54 107.27 3.08
N TYR A 231 -55.43 105.94 2.96
CA TYR A 231 -54.92 105.08 4.04
C TYR A 231 -53.53 105.47 4.55
N ARG A 232 -52.72 106.13 3.72
CA ARG A 232 -51.39 106.67 4.10
C ARG A 232 -51.47 107.70 5.23
N ASN A 233 -52.57 108.45 5.32
CA ASN A 233 -52.81 109.42 6.41
C ASN A 233 -53.21 108.73 7.73
N HIS A 234 -53.65 107.48 7.64
CA HIS A 234 -54.09 106.63 8.75
C HIS A 234 -53.07 105.51 8.96
N LYS A 235 -51.80 105.92 9.14
CA LYS A 235 -50.62 105.05 9.41
C LYS A 235 -50.35 103.93 8.39
N ASN A 236 -50.99 103.95 7.22
CA ASN A 236 -51.02 102.88 6.22
C ASN A 236 -51.86 101.65 6.63
N SER A 237 -52.79 101.80 7.59
CA SER A 237 -53.73 100.76 7.99
C SER A 237 -54.70 100.40 6.86
N LEU A 238 -54.90 99.10 6.61
CA LEU A 238 -55.92 98.57 5.70
C LEU A 238 -56.96 97.80 6.53
N GLY A 239 -58.15 97.56 5.97
CA GLY A 239 -59.30 96.98 6.67
C GLY A 239 -60.43 97.97 6.88
N GLU A 240 -61.22 97.81 7.94
CA GLU A 240 -62.39 98.67 8.21
C GLU A 240 -61.98 100.08 8.66
N TYR A 241 -62.73 101.08 8.21
CA TYR A 241 -62.63 102.49 8.60
C TYR A 241 -63.97 102.98 9.12
N ASN A 242 -63.92 103.76 10.21
CA ASN A 242 -65.07 104.42 10.83
C ASN A 242 -65.06 105.91 10.47
N VAL A 243 -66.24 106.47 10.19
CA VAL A 243 -66.43 107.89 9.88
C VAL A 243 -67.58 108.42 10.73
N HIS A 244 -67.33 109.44 11.54
CA HIS A 244 -68.34 110.14 12.32
C HIS A 244 -68.61 111.54 11.73
N LEU A 245 -69.82 112.06 11.92
CA LEU A 245 -70.26 113.35 11.39
C LEU A 245 -70.68 114.29 12.53
N TYR A 246 -70.08 115.49 12.54
CA TYR A 246 -70.44 116.57 13.44
C TYR A 246 -70.68 117.88 12.67
N PHE A 247 -71.64 118.68 13.15
CA PHE A 247 -71.88 120.04 12.70
C PHE A 247 -71.48 121.03 13.78
N VAL A 248 -71.00 122.21 13.38
CA VAL A 248 -70.91 123.38 14.27
C VAL A 248 -72.10 124.29 13.96
N ASN A 249 -72.92 124.58 14.97
CA ASN A 249 -74.07 125.48 14.83
C ASN A 249 -73.63 126.97 14.81
N ASP A 250 -74.56 127.90 14.59
CA ASP A 250 -74.21 129.31 14.45
C ASP A 250 -73.72 129.94 15.78
N ALA A 251 -74.14 129.37 16.91
CA ALA A 251 -73.62 129.69 18.26
C ALA A 251 -72.23 129.09 18.54
N GLY A 252 -71.64 128.34 17.60
CA GLY A 252 -70.30 127.76 17.73
C GLY A 252 -70.23 126.43 18.50
N GLN A 253 -71.36 125.82 18.81
CA GLN A 253 -71.43 124.54 19.52
C GLN A 253 -71.31 123.36 18.54
N LEU A 254 -70.53 122.34 18.91
CA LEU A 254 -70.39 121.10 18.14
C LEU A 254 -71.54 120.13 18.47
N GLN A 255 -72.20 119.61 17.45
CA GLN A 255 -73.33 118.69 17.58
C GLN A 255 -73.13 117.45 16.69
N GLY A 256 -73.33 116.25 17.22
CA GLY A 256 -73.22 115.00 16.44
C GLY A 256 -74.44 114.76 15.56
N ALA A 257 -74.22 114.39 14.30
CA ALA A 257 -75.26 114.33 13.26
C ALA A 257 -75.29 113.03 12.42
N GLY A 258 -74.35 112.10 12.61
CA GLY A 258 -74.36 110.78 11.95
C GLY A 258 -73.06 109.98 12.10
N SER A 259 -73.03 108.76 11.58
CA SER A 259 -71.84 107.92 11.43
C SER A 259 -71.99 106.89 10.29
N ALA A 260 -70.87 106.37 9.78
CA ALA A 260 -70.78 105.37 8.72
C ALA A 260 -69.47 104.57 8.81
N LYS A 261 -69.34 103.51 7.99
CA LYS A 261 -68.16 102.64 7.88
C LYS A 261 -67.83 102.33 6.42
N THR A 262 -66.57 101.97 6.14
CA THR A 262 -66.10 101.42 4.86
C THR A 262 -64.97 100.40 5.09
N VAL A 263 -64.53 99.68 4.06
CA VAL A 263 -63.36 98.78 4.10
C VAL A 263 -62.40 99.16 2.98
N VAL A 264 -61.11 99.28 3.28
CA VAL A 264 -60.05 99.74 2.38
C VAL A 264 -59.01 98.64 2.19
N ASP A 265 -58.60 98.37 0.94
CA ASP A 265 -57.72 97.27 0.56
C ASP A 265 -56.65 97.73 -0.46
N ARG A 266 -55.61 96.92 -0.70
CA ARG A 266 -54.52 97.22 -1.64
C ARG A 266 -53.89 95.96 -2.23
N ALA A 267 -53.88 95.90 -3.57
CA ALA A 267 -53.25 94.83 -4.34
C ALA A 267 -51.77 94.58 -3.97
N GLN A 268 -51.36 93.31 -4.07
CA GLN A 268 -50.01 92.83 -3.73
C GLN A 268 -49.19 92.51 -5.00
N PRO A 269 -47.85 92.64 -4.95
CA PRO A 269 -46.96 92.30 -6.06
C PRO A 269 -46.96 90.78 -6.34
N LYS A 270 -46.94 90.40 -7.62
CA LYS A 270 -46.87 88.99 -8.04
C LYS A 270 -46.28 88.82 -9.45
N GLY A 271 -45.67 87.67 -9.72
CA GLY A 271 -45.28 87.25 -11.06
C GLY A 271 -45.19 85.73 -11.16
N LYS A 272 -45.38 85.19 -12.37
CA LYS A 272 -45.33 83.75 -12.64
C LYS A 272 -43.94 83.34 -13.11
N ILE A 273 -43.28 82.46 -12.37
CA ILE A 273 -42.02 81.85 -12.78
C ILE A 273 -42.31 80.62 -13.65
N THR A 274 -41.58 80.46 -14.75
CA THR A 274 -41.59 79.28 -15.62
C THR A 274 -40.14 78.86 -15.89
N ILE A 275 -39.85 77.56 -15.79
CA ILE A 275 -38.53 77.00 -16.09
C ILE A 275 -38.54 76.40 -17.51
N GLN A 276 -37.51 76.69 -18.29
CA GLN A 276 -37.36 76.31 -19.69
C GLN A 276 -35.96 75.70 -19.93
N ASN A 277 -35.76 75.04 -21.08
CA ASN A 277 -34.45 74.59 -21.58
C ASN A 277 -33.56 73.80 -20.60
N ASN A 278 -34.17 73.12 -19.61
CA ASN A 278 -33.48 72.31 -18.61
C ASN A 278 -32.78 71.11 -19.28
N ASN A 279 -31.45 71.20 -19.45
CA ASN A 279 -30.66 70.32 -20.28
C ASN A 279 -29.94 69.24 -19.44
N PRO A 280 -30.36 67.97 -19.51
CA PRO A 280 -29.78 66.88 -18.73
C PRO A 280 -28.37 66.45 -19.18
N GLN A 281 -27.81 67.05 -20.24
CA GLN A 281 -26.42 66.81 -20.65
C GLN A 281 -25.45 67.85 -20.06
N THR A 282 -25.88 69.11 -19.92
CA THR A 282 -25.00 70.21 -19.47
C THR A 282 -25.31 70.73 -18.07
N GLY A 283 -26.45 70.40 -17.48
CA GLY A 283 -26.86 70.91 -16.16
C GLY A 283 -27.24 72.40 -16.19
N GLU A 284 -27.76 72.87 -17.32
CA GLU A 284 -28.14 74.27 -17.56
C GLU A 284 -29.66 74.39 -17.74
N PHE A 285 -30.24 75.51 -17.31
CA PHE A 285 -31.68 75.78 -17.40
C PHE A 285 -31.97 77.27 -17.49
N ASP A 286 -33.15 77.60 -18.00
CA ASP A 286 -33.63 78.96 -18.17
C ASP A 286 -34.77 79.28 -17.20
N ILE A 287 -34.74 80.46 -16.59
CA ILE A 287 -35.80 81.03 -15.77
C ILE A 287 -36.48 82.15 -16.56
N VAL A 288 -37.80 82.09 -16.69
CA VAL A 288 -38.63 83.14 -17.32
C VAL A 288 -39.71 83.60 -16.35
N VAL A 289 -39.94 84.91 -16.27
CA VAL A 289 -40.97 85.54 -15.44
C VAL A 289 -42.01 86.24 -16.32
N SER A 290 -43.27 85.86 -16.19
CA SER A 290 -44.44 86.44 -16.88
C SER A 290 -45.48 86.96 -15.89
N ASP A 291 -46.59 87.51 -16.42
CA ASP A 291 -47.81 87.83 -15.66
C ASP A 291 -47.58 88.78 -14.47
N ILE A 292 -46.67 89.73 -14.65
CA ILE A 292 -46.17 90.62 -13.60
C ILE A 292 -47.21 91.69 -13.24
N VAL A 293 -47.54 91.75 -11.95
CA VAL A 293 -48.29 92.84 -11.33
C VAL A 293 -47.40 93.45 -10.25
N ALA A 294 -47.09 94.74 -10.39
CA ALA A 294 -46.22 95.49 -9.49
C ALA A 294 -46.88 96.86 -9.19
N PRO A 295 -47.69 96.98 -8.13
CA PRO A 295 -48.54 98.15 -7.91
C PRO A 295 -47.77 99.43 -7.52
N ASP A 296 -46.52 99.29 -7.05
CA ASP A 296 -45.62 100.40 -6.69
C ASP A 296 -44.59 100.74 -7.79
N GLY A 297 -44.88 100.31 -9.03
CA GLY A 297 -43.91 100.36 -10.14
C GLY A 297 -42.94 99.19 -10.14
N LEU A 298 -42.14 99.08 -11.19
CA LEU A 298 -41.22 97.95 -11.43
C LEU A 298 -39.90 98.44 -12.02
N LYS A 299 -38.89 98.52 -11.16
CA LYS A 299 -37.55 99.03 -11.47
C LYS A 299 -36.57 97.91 -11.82
N ALA A 300 -36.69 96.75 -11.18
CA ALA A 300 -35.86 95.57 -11.43
C ALA A 300 -36.56 94.27 -10.98
N VAL A 301 -36.10 93.14 -11.52
CA VAL A 301 -36.53 91.79 -11.13
C VAL A 301 -35.29 91.00 -10.68
N TYR A 302 -35.35 90.42 -9.48
CA TYR A 302 -34.32 89.55 -8.91
C TYR A 302 -34.83 88.12 -8.75
N LEU A 303 -33.94 87.18 -9.02
CA LEU A 303 -34.16 85.73 -8.97
C LEU A 303 -33.12 85.05 -8.06
N PRO A 304 -33.28 85.11 -6.73
CA PRO A 304 -32.47 84.31 -5.82
C PRO A 304 -32.68 82.83 -6.11
N THR A 305 -31.60 82.16 -6.50
CA THR A 305 -31.62 80.77 -6.99
C THR A 305 -30.57 79.97 -6.23
N TRP A 306 -30.91 78.75 -5.80
CA TRP A 306 -29.99 77.87 -5.08
C TRP A 306 -30.39 76.40 -5.26
N SER A 307 -29.43 75.48 -5.12
CA SER A 307 -29.76 74.05 -5.03
C SER A 307 -30.21 73.67 -3.62
N ALA A 308 -31.09 72.67 -3.49
CA ALA A 308 -31.53 72.15 -2.20
C ALA A 308 -30.46 71.31 -1.47
N ALA A 309 -29.27 71.15 -2.04
CA ALA A 309 -28.15 70.49 -1.39
C ALA A 309 -27.46 71.49 -0.43
N ASN A 310 -27.37 71.13 0.86
CA ASN A 310 -26.80 72.00 1.90
C ASN A 310 -27.57 73.33 2.09
N ASP A 311 -28.90 73.25 2.09
CA ASP A 311 -29.87 74.31 2.36
C ASP A 311 -29.87 75.51 1.38
N GLN A 312 -28.93 76.44 1.54
CA GLN A 312 -28.78 77.67 0.73
C GLN A 312 -27.32 78.06 0.50
N ASP A 313 -26.38 77.12 0.69
CA ASP A 313 -24.94 77.44 0.71
C ASP A 313 -24.38 77.95 -0.64
N ASP A 314 -25.09 77.71 -1.74
CA ASP A 314 -24.73 78.09 -3.12
C ASP A 314 -25.57 79.23 -3.72
N VAL A 315 -26.39 79.92 -2.91
CA VAL A 315 -27.38 80.92 -3.38
C VAL A 315 -26.77 82.06 -4.19
N GLN A 316 -27.28 82.24 -5.41
CA GLN A 316 -26.94 83.34 -6.31
C GLN A 316 -28.15 84.27 -6.54
N TRP A 317 -27.92 85.57 -6.42
CA TRP A 317 -28.93 86.61 -6.69
C TRP A 317 -28.80 87.11 -8.13
N TYR A 318 -29.54 86.50 -9.06
CA TYR A 318 -29.52 86.91 -10.45
C TYR A 318 -30.45 88.11 -10.71
N THR A 319 -29.94 89.19 -11.30
CA THR A 319 -30.78 90.21 -11.94
C THR A 319 -31.31 89.67 -13.27
N ALA A 320 -32.62 89.64 -13.44
CA ALA A 320 -33.27 89.15 -14.65
C ALA A 320 -33.33 90.24 -15.74
N GLU A 321 -33.18 89.84 -16.99
CA GLU A 321 -33.10 90.72 -18.15
C GLU A 321 -34.47 90.85 -18.82
N ARG A 322 -34.94 92.09 -19.04
CA ARG A 322 -36.26 92.34 -19.65
C ARG A 322 -36.24 92.06 -21.15
N ARG A 323 -37.08 91.14 -21.60
CA ARG A 323 -37.31 90.79 -23.02
C ARG A 323 -38.29 91.77 -23.68
N ALA A 324 -38.30 91.78 -25.01
CA ALA A 324 -39.14 92.68 -25.81
C ALA A 324 -40.65 92.40 -25.68
N ASP A 325 -41.02 91.18 -25.31
CA ASP A 325 -42.40 90.75 -25.00
C ASP A 325 -42.89 91.23 -23.60
N GLY A 326 -42.02 91.85 -22.80
CA GLY A 326 -42.31 92.30 -21.45
C GLY A 326 -42.03 91.28 -20.35
N THR A 327 -41.66 90.03 -20.69
CA THR A 327 -41.17 89.03 -19.73
C THR A 327 -39.76 89.39 -19.23
N TYR A 328 -39.33 88.75 -18.14
CA TYR A 328 -37.96 88.83 -17.65
C TYR A 328 -37.29 87.45 -17.68
N PHE A 329 -35.98 87.41 -17.88
CA PHE A 329 -35.24 86.18 -18.20
C PHE A 329 -33.91 86.04 -17.47
N LYS A 330 -33.52 84.80 -17.13
CA LYS A 330 -32.14 84.45 -16.82
C LYS A 330 -31.77 83.04 -17.28
N HIS A 331 -30.58 82.87 -17.86
CA HIS A 331 -29.92 81.59 -18.03
C HIS A 331 -29.09 81.22 -16.78
N VAL A 332 -29.16 79.96 -16.34
CA VAL A 332 -28.47 79.45 -15.14
C VAL A 332 -27.76 78.13 -15.45
N SER A 333 -26.53 77.98 -14.93
CA SER A 333 -25.73 76.74 -15.04
C SER A 333 -25.41 76.20 -13.64
N TYR A 334 -25.54 74.89 -13.43
CA TYR A 334 -25.18 74.22 -12.18
C TYR A 334 -23.74 74.51 -11.71
N ARG A 335 -22.83 74.83 -12.63
CA ARG A 335 -21.44 75.20 -12.32
C ARG A 335 -21.32 76.46 -11.46
N ASN A 336 -22.28 77.39 -11.58
CA ASN A 336 -22.36 78.60 -10.74
C ASN A 336 -22.84 78.30 -9.31
N HIS A 337 -23.50 77.15 -9.13
CA HIS A 337 -24.06 76.67 -7.87
C HIS A 337 -23.21 75.49 -7.35
N LYS A 338 -21.90 75.72 -7.20
CA LYS A 338 -20.89 74.76 -6.70
C LYS A 338 -20.81 73.41 -7.44
N ASN A 339 -21.45 73.25 -8.60
CA ASN A 339 -21.67 72.00 -9.32
C ASN A 339 -22.73 71.07 -8.69
N SER A 340 -23.61 71.59 -7.82
CA SER A 340 -24.73 70.88 -7.21
C SER A 340 -25.76 70.41 -8.25
N LEU A 341 -26.28 69.20 -8.08
CA LEU A 341 -27.34 68.61 -8.92
C LEU A 341 -28.49 68.13 -8.01
N GLY A 342 -29.70 68.02 -8.56
CA GLY A 342 -30.91 67.70 -7.79
C GLY A 342 -31.94 68.84 -7.87
N GLU A 343 -32.73 69.02 -6.80
CA GLU A 343 -33.72 70.10 -6.75
C GLU A 343 -33.06 71.48 -6.63
N TYR A 344 -33.60 72.46 -7.34
CA TYR A 344 -33.26 73.88 -7.28
C TYR A 344 -34.49 74.69 -6.90
N ASN A 345 -34.31 75.64 -5.99
CA ASN A 345 -35.30 76.62 -5.59
C ASN A 345 -35.03 77.94 -6.32
N VAL A 346 -36.10 78.61 -6.76
CA VAL A 346 -36.05 79.93 -7.38
C VAL A 346 -37.08 80.82 -6.70
N HIS A 347 -36.64 81.90 -6.06
CA HIS A 347 -37.53 82.95 -5.56
C HIS A 347 -37.64 84.10 -6.57
N LEU A 348 -38.70 84.90 -6.45
CA LEU A 348 -38.93 86.08 -7.27
C LEU A 348 -39.14 87.30 -6.37
N TYR A 349 -38.33 88.34 -6.59
CA TYR A 349 -38.49 89.64 -5.96
C TYR A 349 -38.52 90.75 -7.02
N PHE A 350 -39.35 91.76 -6.78
CA PHE A 350 -39.37 93.01 -7.54
C PHE A 350 -38.72 94.12 -6.72
N VAL A 351 -38.06 95.05 -7.39
CA VAL A 351 -37.72 96.36 -6.81
C VAL A 351 -38.74 97.37 -7.32
N ASN A 352 -39.43 98.05 -6.41
CA ASN A 352 -40.39 99.11 -6.78
C ASN A 352 -39.68 100.42 -7.16
N ASP A 353 -40.41 101.44 -7.61
CA ASP A 353 -39.79 102.69 -8.08
C ASP A 353 -39.07 103.44 -6.95
N ALA A 354 -39.58 103.32 -5.72
CA ALA A 354 -38.97 103.81 -4.47
C ALA A 354 -37.70 103.03 -4.04
N GLY A 355 -37.32 101.95 -4.75
CA GLY A 355 -36.12 101.15 -4.47
C GLY A 355 -36.29 100.06 -3.41
N GLN A 356 -37.51 99.80 -2.95
CA GLN A 356 -37.80 98.77 -1.95
C GLN A 356 -37.95 97.40 -2.61
N LEU A 357 -37.41 96.36 -1.98
CA LEU A 357 -37.53 94.97 -2.44
C LEU A 357 -38.85 94.35 -1.94
N GLN A 358 -39.60 93.73 -2.83
CA GLN A 358 -40.90 93.11 -2.55
C GLN A 358 -40.93 91.66 -3.07
N GLY A 359 -41.37 90.70 -2.25
CA GLY A 359 -41.52 89.30 -2.68
C GLY A 359 -42.74 89.11 -3.58
N ALA A 360 -42.58 88.38 -4.68
CA ALA A 360 -43.59 88.28 -5.74
C ALA A 360 -43.83 86.85 -6.26
N GLY A 361 -43.13 85.83 -5.75
CA GLY A 361 -43.37 84.42 -6.08
C GLY A 361 -42.19 83.49 -5.78
N SER A 362 -42.39 82.20 -6.04
CA SER A 362 -41.35 81.16 -5.98
C SER A 362 -41.69 79.96 -6.87
N ALA A 363 -40.68 79.17 -7.25
CA ALA A 363 -40.80 77.94 -8.02
C ALA A 363 -39.65 76.97 -7.70
N LYS A 364 -39.77 75.74 -8.21
CA LYS A 364 -38.75 74.68 -8.09
C LYS A 364 -38.51 73.99 -9.44
N THR A 365 -37.34 73.40 -9.61
CA THR A 365 -37.00 72.51 -10.75
C THR A 365 -36.01 71.43 -10.30
N VAL A 366 -35.81 70.38 -11.09
CA VAL A 366 -34.77 69.36 -10.86
C VAL A 366 -33.74 69.42 -11.99
N VAL A 367 -32.49 69.74 -11.65
CA VAL A 367 -31.37 69.82 -12.58
C VAL A 367 -30.58 68.52 -12.51
N THR A 368 -30.33 67.91 -13.66
CA THR A 368 -29.56 66.67 -13.78
C THR A 368 -28.43 66.85 -14.79
N ARG A 369 -27.41 65.99 -14.70
CA ARG A 369 -26.30 65.93 -15.66
C ARG A 369 -25.92 64.47 -15.89
N ALA A 370 -25.91 64.06 -17.15
CA ALA A 370 -25.43 62.75 -17.57
C ALA A 370 -24.01 62.49 -17.04
N GLN A 371 -23.77 61.27 -16.59
CA GLN A 371 -22.43 60.83 -16.20
C GLN A 371 -21.74 60.17 -17.41
N PRO A 372 -20.40 60.23 -17.49
CA PRO A 372 -19.62 59.41 -18.41
C PRO A 372 -19.95 57.92 -18.22
N GLN A 373 -20.28 57.22 -19.30
CA GLN A 373 -20.59 55.79 -19.26
C GLN A 373 -20.20 55.08 -20.56
N GLY A 374 -19.80 53.82 -20.48
CA GLY A 374 -19.60 52.95 -21.64
C GLY A 374 -19.72 51.48 -21.26
N LYS A 375 -20.27 50.68 -22.18
CA LYS A 375 -20.48 49.25 -21.96
C LYS A 375 -19.21 48.47 -22.32
N ILE A 376 -18.61 47.84 -21.31
CA ILE A 376 -17.48 46.92 -21.51
C ILE A 376 -18.05 45.53 -21.84
N THR A 377 -17.54 44.90 -22.89
CA THR A 377 -17.81 43.51 -23.27
C THR A 377 -16.49 42.76 -23.40
N ILE A 378 -16.39 41.58 -22.79
CA ILE A 378 -15.22 40.71 -22.92
C ILE A 378 -15.49 39.68 -24.01
N GLN A 379 -14.53 39.52 -24.93
CA GLN A 379 -14.62 38.65 -26.11
C GLN A 379 -13.37 37.74 -26.17
N ASN A 380 -13.42 36.70 -26.99
CA ASN A 380 -12.27 35.84 -27.34
C ASN A 380 -11.43 35.32 -26.15
N ASN A 381 -12.03 35.17 -24.95
CA ASN A 381 -11.36 34.67 -23.75
C ASN A 381 -10.96 33.20 -23.96
N ASN A 382 -9.69 32.97 -24.25
CA ASN A 382 -9.15 31.72 -24.73
C ASN A 382 -8.58 30.87 -23.57
N PRO A 383 -9.26 29.80 -23.14
CA PRO A 383 -8.81 28.97 -22.03
C PRO A 383 -7.56 28.14 -22.34
N GLN A 384 -7.05 28.14 -23.57
CA GLN A 384 -5.77 27.47 -23.91
C GLN A 384 -4.57 28.40 -23.70
N THR A 385 -4.70 29.69 -24.03
CA THR A 385 -3.57 30.63 -24.05
C THR A 385 -3.59 31.66 -22.92
N GLY A 386 -4.71 31.89 -22.24
CA GLY A 386 -4.84 32.95 -21.21
C GLY A 386 -4.92 34.36 -21.82
N GLU A 387 -5.45 34.47 -23.04
CA GLU A 387 -5.62 35.72 -23.77
C GLU A 387 -7.11 36.06 -23.89
N PHE A 388 -7.44 37.36 -23.88
CA PHE A 388 -8.82 37.83 -24.01
C PHE A 388 -8.88 39.23 -24.63
N ASP A 389 -10.04 39.56 -25.19
CA ASP A 389 -10.30 40.85 -25.83
C ASP A 389 -11.27 41.68 -24.99
N ILE A 390 -10.98 42.97 -24.86
CA ILE A 390 -11.85 43.99 -24.27
C ILE A 390 -12.43 44.84 -25.40
N VAL A 391 -13.75 44.97 -25.46
CA VAL A 391 -14.47 45.88 -26.37
C VAL A 391 -15.32 46.85 -25.57
N VAL A 392 -15.34 48.12 -25.96
CA VAL A 392 -16.16 49.18 -25.35
C VAL A 392 -17.14 49.73 -26.39
N SER A 393 -18.43 49.67 -26.08
CA SER A 393 -19.54 50.21 -26.89
C SER A 393 -20.37 51.22 -26.08
N ASP A 394 -21.41 51.76 -26.71
CA ASP A 394 -22.48 52.53 -26.04
C ASP A 394 -21.97 53.74 -25.23
N ILE A 395 -20.96 54.42 -25.78
CA ILE A 395 -20.20 55.47 -25.10
C ILE A 395 -21.00 56.78 -25.04
N VAL A 396 -21.21 57.27 -23.82
CA VAL A 396 -21.68 58.63 -23.51
C VAL A 396 -20.56 59.36 -22.78
N ALA A 397 -20.06 60.45 -23.36
CA ALA A 397 -18.95 61.25 -22.82
C ALA A 397 -19.32 62.74 -22.89
N PRO A 398 -20.03 63.29 -21.87
CA PRO A 398 -20.65 64.62 -21.96
C PRO A 398 -19.65 65.79 -22.00
N ASP A 399 -18.42 65.59 -21.52
CA ASP A 399 -17.33 66.58 -21.61
C ASP A 399 -16.39 66.34 -22.81
N GLY A 400 -16.80 65.52 -23.79
CA GLY A 400 -15.97 65.11 -24.92
C GLY A 400 -15.16 63.83 -24.67
N LEU A 401 -14.64 63.25 -25.75
CA LEU A 401 -13.92 61.96 -25.74
C LEU A 401 -12.64 62.03 -26.57
N LYS A 402 -11.52 62.17 -25.88
CA LYS A 402 -10.17 62.26 -26.46
C LYS A 402 -9.45 60.92 -26.54
N ALA A 403 -9.65 60.06 -25.53
CA ALA A 403 -9.09 58.71 -25.46
C ALA A 403 -9.86 57.81 -24.50
N VAL A 404 -9.77 56.49 -24.72
CA VAL A 404 -10.33 55.44 -23.85
C VAL A 404 -9.19 54.68 -23.19
N TYR A 405 -9.22 54.59 -21.86
CA TYR A 405 -8.25 53.86 -21.04
C TYR A 405 -8.92 52.70 -20.32
N LEU A 406 -8.20 51.57 -20.27
CA LEU A 406 -8.63 50.30 -19.70
C LEU A 406 -7.63 49.80 -18.65
N PRO A 407 -7.62 50.34 -17.43
CA PRO A 407 -6.84 49.78 -16.33
C PRO A 407 -7.32 48.37 -16.04
N THR A 408 -6.42 47.41 -16.22
CA THR A 408 -6.71 45.97 -16.17
C THR A 408 -5.73 45.30 -15.21
N TRP A 409 -6.22 44.41 -14.34
CA TRP A 409 -5.39 43.69 -13.37
C TRP A 409 -6.06 42.38 -12.93
N SER A 410 -5.28 41.42 -12.47
CA SER A 410 -5.81 40.22 -11.82
C SER A 410 -6.07 40.43 -10.33
N VAL A 411 -7.01 39.70 -9.75
CA VAL A 411 -7.30 39.70 -8.30
C VAL A 411 -6.17 39.03 -7.49
N ALA A 412 -5.23 38.33 -8.14
CA ALA A 412 -4.11 37.70 -7.47
C ALA A 412 -3.13 38.78 -6.98
N ASN A 413 -2.99 38.93 -5.65
CA ASN A 413 -2.19 39.97 -5.01
C ASN A 413 -2.75 41.41 -5.25
N ASP A 414 -4.07 41.53 -5.14
CA ASP A 414 -4.86 42.78 -5.16
C ASP A 414 -4.82 43.59 -6.46
N GLN A 415 -3.75 44.32 -6.72
CA GLN A 415 -3.54 45.17 -7.92
C GLN A 415 -2.07 45.19 -8.38
N ASP A 416 -1.24 44.25 -7.92
CA ASP A 416 0.21 44.33 -8.11
C ASP A 416 0.67 44.24 -9.59
N ASP A 417 -0.20 43.72 -10.47
CA ASP A 417 0.04 43.50 -11.90
C ASP A 417 -0.68 44.50 -12.85
N VAL A 418 -1.25 45.58 -12.30
CA VAL A 418 -2.09 46.53 -13.07
C VAL A 418 -1.41 47.16 -14.28
N GLN A 419 -2.03 47.02 -15.45
CA GLN A 419 -1.61 47.64 -16.71
C GLN A 419 -2.67 48.65 -17.19
N TRP A 420 -2.22 49.84 -17.58
CA TRP A 420 -3.06 50.89 -18.16
C TRP A 420 -3.03 50.81 -19.68
N TYR A 421 -3.95 50.04 -20.27
CA TYR A 421 -4.06 49.97 -21.73
C TYR A 421 -4.78 51.21 -22.29
N THR A 422 -4.26 51.79 -23.37
CA THR A 422 -5.03 52.70 -24.23
C THR A 422 -5.74 51.87 -25.29
N ALA A 423 -7.06 52.03 -25.42
CA ALA A 423 -7.88 51.27 -26.35
C ALA A 423 -7.89 51.89 -27.76
N GLU A 424 -7.91 51.05 -28.78
CA GLU A 424 -7.83 51.43 -30.19
C GLU A 424 -9.23 51.58 -30.78
N ARG A 425 -9.53 52.73 -31.42
CA ARG A 425 -10.85 53.00 -32.01
C ARG A 425 -11.04 52.21 -33.31
N ARG A 426 -12.09 51.39 -33.36
CA ARG A 426 -12.52 50.64 -34.55
C ARG A 426 -13.40 51.49 -35.48
N ALA A 427 -13.58 51.02 -36.72
CA ALA A 427 -14.37 51.72 -37.75
C ALA A 427 -15.87 51.81 -37.42
N ASP A 428 -16.39 50.87 -36.63
CA ASP A 428 -17.76 50.86 -36.08
C ASP A 428 -17.98 51.86 -34.94
N GLY A 429 -16.93 52.55 -34.48
CA GLY A 429 -16.97 53.50 -33.36
C GLY A 429 -16.73 52.88 -31.99
N THR A 430 -16.63 51.55 -31.88
CA THR A 430 -16.21 50.88 -30.64
C THR A 430 -14.72 51.09 -30.37
N TYR A 431 -14.29 50.84 -29.14
CA TYR A 431 -12.87 50.83 -28.76
C TYR A 431 -12.45 49.43 -28.31
N PHE A 432 -11.21 49.06 -28.60
CA PHE A 432 -10.73 47.68 -28.48
C PHE A 432 -9.36 47.56 -27.79
N LYS A 433 -9.16 46.48 -27.04
CA LYS A 433 -7.82 46.01 -26.66
C LYS A 433 -7.73 44.49 -26.55
N HIS A 434 -6.69 43.91 -27.13
CA HIS A 434 -6.25 42.55 -26.85
C HIS A 434 -5.34 42.50 -25.60
N VAL A 435 -5.57 41.54 -24.70
CA VAL A 435 -4.85 41.39 -23.42
C VAL A 435 -4.34 39.95 -23.26
N ASN A 436 -3.13 39.81 -22.73
CA ASN A 436 -2.45 38.53 -22.50
C ASN A 436 -2.03 38.42 -21.03
N TYR A 437 -2.38 37.32 -20.36
CA TYR A 437 -2.05 37.11 -18.93
C TYR A 437 -0.54 37.20 -18.62
N ARG A 438 0.35 36.95 -19.62
CA ARG A 438 1.81 37.10 -19.45
C ARG A 438 2.22 38.55 -19.15
N ASN A 439 1.45 39.55 -19.60
CA ASN A 439 1.68 40.96 -19.26
C ASN A 439 1.31 41.27 -17.80
N HIS A 440 0.42 40.46 -17.22
CA HIS A 440 -0.06 40.56 -15.83
C HIS A 440 0.65 39.52 -14.97
N LYS A 441 1.99 39.52 -14.99
CA LYS A 441 2.88 38.63 -14.20
C LYS A 441 2.64 37.11 -14.36
N ASN A 442 1.88 36.68 -15.37
CA ASN A 442 1.37 35.32 -15.56
C ASN A 442 0.25 34.90 -14.57
N SER A 443 -0.45 35.86 -13.95
CA SER A 443 -1.59 35.65 -13.08
C SER A 443 -2.79 35.05 -13.82
N LEU A 444 -3.53 34.16 -13.17
CA LEU A 444 -4.76 33.53 -13.68
C LEU A 444 -5.87 33.62 -12.62
N GLY A 445 -7.13 33.50 -13.03
CA GLY A 445 -8.29 33.68 -12.16
C GLY A 445 -9.12 34.89 -12.56
N GLU A 446 -9.75 35.56 -11.59
CA GLU A 446 -10.54 36.77 -11.86
C GLU A 446 -9.65 37.97 -12.22
N TYR A 447 -10.07 38.70 -13.25
CA TYR A 447 -9.49 39.96 -13.71
C TYR A 447 -10.55 41.07 -13.61
N ASN A 448 -10.12 42.24 -13.13
CA ASN A 448 -10.89 43.47 -13.18
C ASN A 448 -10.48 44.28 -14.41
N VAL A 449 -11.46 44.89 -15.06
CA VAL A 449 -11.26 45.87 -16.13
C VAL A 449 -12.05 47.12 -15.75
N HIS A 450 -11.36 48.21 -15.45
CA HIS A 450 -12.00 49.52 -15.32
C HIS A 450 -12.04 50.24 -16.67
N LEU A 451 -12.94 51.20 -16.81
CA LEU A 451 -13.06 52.05 -17.99
C LEU A 451 -12.96 53.52 -17.56
N TYR A 452 -12.02 54.24 -18.18
CA TYR A 452 -11.89 55.69 -18.04
C TYR A 452 -11.90 56.37 -19.40
N PHE A 453 -12.62 57.48 -19.50
CA PHE A 453 -12.55 58.40 -20.63
C PHE A 453 -11.68 59.60 -20.28
N MET A 454 -10.75 59.94 -21.16
CA MET A 454 -10.10 61.23 -21.12
C MET A 454 -10.94 62.23 -21.90
N ASN A 455 -11.33 63.35 -21.28
CA ASN A 455 -12.03 64.44 -21.96
C ASN A 455 -11.06 65.34 -22.73
N ASP A 456 -11.60 66.32 -23.48
CA ASP A 456 -10.77 67.21 -24.31
C ASP A 456 -9.84 68.09 -23.47
N ALA A 457 -10.28 68.46 -22.26
CA ALA A 457 -9.49 69.14 -21.23
C ALA A 457 -8.39 68.25 -20.59
N GLY A 458 -8.29 66.97 -20.96
CA GLY A 458 -7.24 66.04 -20.49
C GLY A 458 -7.50 65.38 -19.14
N GLN A 459 -8.69 65.55 -18.56
CA GLN A 459 -9.08 64.94 -17.29
C GLN A 459 -9.59 63.51 -17.51
N LEU A 460 -9.22 62.58 -16.62
CA LEU A 460 -9.76 61.21 -16.61
C LEU A 460 -11.07 61.15 -15.81
N GLN A 461 -12.09 60.55 -16.40
CA GLN A 461 -13.39 60.31 -15.79
C GLN A 461 -13.69 58.81 -15.79
N GLY A 462 -14.10 58.24 -14.67
CA GLY A 462 -14.55 56.85 -14.60
C GLY A 462 -15.88 56.69 -15.33
N ALA A 463 -15.99 55.67 -16.19
CA ALA A 463 -17.14 55.44 -17.06
C ALA A 463 -17.64 53.98 -17.07
N GLY A 464 -17.09 53.12 -16.22
CA GLY A 464 -17.58 51.75 -16.03
C GLY A 464 -16.53 50.80 -15.45
N SER A 465 -16.97 49.57 -15.17
CA SER A 465 -16.10 48.46 -14.79
C SER A 465 -16.74 47.12 -15.16
N ALA A 466 -15.91 46.12 -15.44
CA ALA A 466 -16.32 44.74 -15.72
C ALA A 466 -15.31 43.75 -15.12
N LYS A 467 -15.69 42.47 -15.09
CA LYS A 467 -14.86 41.36 -14.64
C LYS A 467 -14.86 40.23 -15.66
N THR A 468 -13.80 39.44 -15.67
CA THR A 468 -13.71 38.17 -16.42
C THR A 468 -12.88 37.16 -15.65
N VAL A 469 -13.05 35.87 -15.91
CA VAL A 469 -12.18 34.82 -15.38
C VAL A 469 -11.27 34.32 -16.51
N VAL A 470 -9.97 34.59 -16.38
CA VAL A 470 -8.94 34.13 -17.32
C VAL A 470 -8.40 32.79 -16.83
N THR A 471 -8.49 31.78 -17.69
CA THR A 471 -7.94 30.44 -17.42
C THR A 471 -6.91 30.08 -18.47
N ARG A 472 -6.01 29.16 -18.13
CA ARG A 472 -5.04 28.59 -19.06
C ARG A 472 -4.93 27.09 -18.83
N ALA A 473 -5.08 26.32 -19.91
CA ALA A 473 -4.84 24.89 -19.92
C ALA A 473 -3.46 24.57 -19.38
N GLN A 474 -3.36 23.54 -18.55
CA GLN A 474 -2.08 23.00 -18.15
C GLN A 474 -1.55 22.07 -19.26
N PRO A 475 -0.22 21.99 -19.44
CA PRO A 475 0.40 20.94 -20.24
C PRO A 475 -0.09 19.57 -19.79
N GLN A 476 -0.58 18.75 -20.71
CA GLN A 476 -1.07 17.40 -20.41
C GLN A 476 -0.86 16.43 -21.57
N GLY A 477 -0.62 15.15 -21.27
CA GLY A 477 -0.62 14.08 -22.26
C GLY A 477 -0.92 12.73 -21.62
N LYS A 478 -1.64 11.87 -22.34
CA LYS A 478 -2.01 10.53 -21.87
C LYS A 478 -0.83 9.58 -22.06
N ILE A 479 -0.27 9.10 -20.95
CA ILE A 479 0.76 8.06 -20.96
C ILE A 479 0.07 6.70 -20.95
N THR A 480 0.41 5.84 -21.92
CA THR A 480 -0.02 4.44 -21.99
C THR A 480 1.20 3.55 -21.99
N ILE A 481 1.22 2.52 -21.15
CA ILE A 481 2.26 1.50 -21.15
C ILE A 481 1.79 0.32 -22.02
N GLN A 482 2.64 -0.13 -22.92
CA GLN A 482 2.38 -1.20 -23.90
C GLN A 482 3.50 -2.23 -23.84
N ASN A 483 3.27 -3.43 -24.41
CA ASN A 483 4.29 -4.46 -24.61
C ASN A 483 5.14 -4.83 -23.37
N ASN A 484 4.58 -4.65 -22.16
CA ASN A 484 5.25 -4.98 -20.89
C ASN A 484 5.46 -6.50 -20.79
N ASN A 485 6.67 -6.95 -21.10
CA ASN A 485 7.00 -8.34 -21.32
C ASN A 485 7.56 -8.98 -20.04
N PRO A 486 6.80 -9.86 -19.35
CA PRO A 486 7.22 -10.49 -18.11
C PRO A 486 8.36 -11.51 -18.30
N GLN A 487 8.76 -11.83 -19.54
CA GLN A 487 9.92 -12.68 -19.81
C GLN A 487 11.22 -11.88 -19.84
N THR A 488 11.23 -10.71 -20.48
CA THR A 488 12.45 -9.93 -20.72
C THR A 488 12.62 -8.69 -19.84
N GLY A 489 11.60 -8.25 -19.10
CA GLY A 489 11.66 -7.03 -18.29
C GLY A 489 11.68 -5.75 -19.12
N GLU A 490 11.07 -5.79 -20.30
CA GLU A 490 11.02 -4.69 -21.28
C GLU A 490 9.58 -4.20 -21.45
N PHE A 491 9.42 -2.90 -21.69
CA PHE A 491 8.12 -2.27 -21.88
C PHE A 491 8.21 -1.04 -22.78
N ASP A 492 7.09 -0.69 -23.39
CA ASP A 492 6.94 0.46 -24.26
C ASP A 492 6.14 1.57 -23.56
N ILE A 493 6.62 2.81 -23.65
CA ILE A 493 5.89 4.02 -23.25
C ILE A 493 5.35 4.69 -24.52
N VAL A 494 4.05 4.93 -24.56
CA VAL A 494 3.38 5.70 -25.62
C VAL A 494 2.70 6.92 -25.01
N VAL A 495 2.82 8.08 -25.66
CA VAL A 495 2.16 9.32 -25.26
C VAL A 495 1.21 9.78 -26.37
N SER A 496 -0.06 9.97 -26.03
CA SER A 496 -1.13 10.50 -26.90
C SER A 496 -1.79 11.72 -26.28
N ASP A 497 -2.79 12.28 -26.97
CA ASP A 497 -3.73 13.27 -26.42
C ASP A 497 -3.05 14.52 -25.83
N ILE A 498 -2.00 14.98 -26.53
CA ILE A 498 -1.09 16.03 -26.07
C ILE A 498 -1.71 17.41 -26.23
N VAL A 499 -1.81 18.15 -25.13
CA VAL A 499 -2.07 19.59 -25.09
C VAL A 499 -0.81 20.28 -24.55
N ALA A 500 -0.17 21.11 -25.37
CA ALA A 500 1.08 21.79 -25.06
C ALA A 500 0.97 23.31 -25.31
N PRO A 501 0.40 24.08 -24.36
CA PRO A 501 -0.05 25.45 -24.59
C PRO A 501 1.05 26.53 -24.62
N ASP A 502 2.33 26.16 -24.50
CA ASP A 502 3.50 27.02 -24.82
C ASP A 502 4.28 26.48 -26.06
N GLY A 503 3.70 25.57 -26.83
CA GLY A 503 4.38 24.85 -27.92
C GLY A 503 4.99 23.51 -27.47
N LEU A 504 5.38 22.68 -28.45
CA LEU A 504 5.94 21.33 -28.23
C LEU A 504 7.13 21.07 -29.16
N LYS A 505 8.32 21.16 -28.58
CA LYS A 505 9.61 20.92 -29.23
C LYS A 505 10.07 19.47 -29.10
N SER A 506 9.85 18.86 -27.92
CA SER A 506 10.09 17.43 -27.69
C SER A 506 9.35 16.91 -26.46
N VAL A 507 9.25 15.59 -26.37
CA VAL A 507 8.69 14.86 -25.22
C VAL A 507 9.82 14.16 -24.46
N SER A 508 9.87 14.36 -23.14
CA SER A 508 10.84 13.74 -22.23
C SER A 508 10.14 12.85 -21.22
N LEU A 509 10.70 11.67 -20.99
CA LEU A 509 10.18 10.58 -20.16
C LEU A 509 11.19 10.15 -19.09
N PRO A 510 11.45 10.98 -18.06
CA PRO A 510 12.16 10.53 -16.86
C PRO A 510 11.47 9.32 -16.24
N THR A 511 12.22 8.21 -16.20
CA THR A 511 11.74 6.88 -15.82
C THR A 511 12.69 6.28 -14.80
N TRP A 512 12.18 5.63 -13.75
CA TRP A 512 12.99 4.99 -12.70
C TRP A 512 12.20 3.89 -11.98
N SER A 513 12.89 2.91 -11.39
CA SER A 513 12.26 1.91 -10.51
C SER A 513 12.12 2.44 -9.07
N THR A 514 11.20 1.90 -8.28
CA THR A 514 11.11 2.23 -6.84
C THR A 514 12.17 1.56 -5.99
N ALA A 515 12.98 0.64 -6.54
CA ALA A 515 14.10 0.06 -5.82
C ALA A 515 15.16 1.17 -5.58
N ASN A 516 15.46 1.45 -4.32
CA ASN A 516 16.40 2.50 -3.91
C ASN A 516 15.98 3.93 -4.38
N ASP A 517 14.69 4.24 -4.26
CA ASP A 517 14.03 5.55 -4.51
C ASP A 517 14.08 6.07 -5.96
N GLN A 518 15.24 6.56 -6.40
CA GLN A 518 15.47 7.23 -7.70
C GLN A 518 16.92 7.03 -8.20
N ASP A 519 17.64 6.04 -7.68
CA ASP A 519 19.07 5.90 -7.95
C ASP A 519 19.40 5.44 -9.38
N ASP A 520 18.40 4.91 -10.12
CA ASP A 520 18.49 4.37 -11.48
C ASP A 520 17.82 5.23 -12.57
N VAL A 521 17.44 6.47 -12.25
CA VAL A 521 16.65 7.34 -13.14
C VAL A 521 17.33 7.63 -14.49
N GLN A 522 16.61 7.31 -15.58
CA GLN A 522 17.00 7.62 -16.95
C GLN A 522 16.04 8.64 -17.57
N TRP A 523 16.59 9.63 -18.28
CA TRP A 523 15.83 10.63 -19.03
C TRP A 523 15.77 10.27 -20.50
N TYR A 524 14.69 9.62 -20.92
CA TYR A 524 14.49 9.28 -22.32
C TYR A 524 13.83 10.43 -23.10
N THR A 525 14.37 10.81 -24.26
CA THR A 525 13.62 11.60 -25.26
C THR A 525 12.78 10.65 -26.11
N ALA A 526 11.48 10.90 -26.20
CA ALA A 526 10.55 10.06 -26.95
C ALA A 526 10.54 10.43 -28.45
N GLU A 527 10.36 9.42 -29.30
CA GLU A 527 10.39 9.52 -30.75
C GLU A 527 8.98 9.75 -31.31
N ARG A 528 8.80 10.75 -32.18
CA ARG A 528 7.50 11.10 -32.77
C ARG A 528 7.14 10.12 -33.90
N ARG A 529 6.05 9.38 -33.72
CA ARG A 529 5.46 8.48 -34.73
C ARG A 529 4.62 9.28 -35.75
N ALA A 530 4.41 8.69 -36.93
CA ALA A 530 3.66 9.32 -38.03
C ALA A 530 2.20 9.68 -37.67
N ASN A 531 1.58 8.94 -36.75
CA ASN A 531 0.24 9.20 -36.22
C ASN A 531 0.19 10.32 -35.14
N GLY A 532 1.29 11.05 -34.93
CA GLY A 532 1.38 12.13 -33.94
C GLY A 532 1.67 11.70 -32.50
N THR A 533 1.57 10.40 -32.18
CA THR A 533 1.97 9.88 -30.85
C THR A 533 3.48 9.92 -30.66
N TYR A 534 3.94 9.97 -29.42
CA TYR A 534 5.37 9.82 -29.08
C TYR A 534 5.62 8.47 -28.42
N PHE A 535 6.81 7.92 -28.60
CA PHE A 535 7.15 6.54 -28.25
C PHE A 535 8.53 6.42 -27.60
N LYS A 536 8.67 5.50 -26.63
CA LYS A 536 9.97 4.98 -26.20
C LYS A 536 9.90 3.53 -25.75
N HIS A 537 10.81 2.71 -26.25
CA HIS A 537 11.12 1.39 -25.69
C HIS A 537 12.07 1.49 -24.49
N VAL A 538 11.81 0.74 -23.42
CA VAL A 538 12.57 0.73 -22.17
C VAL A 538 12.87 -0.71 -21.73
N SER A 539 14.09 -0.98 -21.28
CA SER A 539 14.52 -2.26 -20.72
C SER A 539 15.05 -2.06 -19.29
N TYR A 540 14.65 -2.95 -18.36
CA TYR A 540 15.12 -2.94 -16.97
C TYR A 540 16.66 -2.97 -16.83
N ARG A 541 17.39 -3.48 -17.82
CA ARG A 541 18.87 -3.49 -17.84
C ARG A 541 19.47 -2.08 -17.82
N ASN A 542 18.77 -1.08 -18.39
CA ASN A 542 19.17 0.34 -18.32
C ASN A 542 18.95 0.96 -16.93
N HIS A 543 18.16 0.30 -16.09
CA HIS A 543 17.78 0.72 -14.74
C HIS A 543 18.42 -0.22 -13.70
N LYS A 544 19.73 -0.46 -13.84
CA LYS A 544 20.56 -1.31 -12.95
C LYS A 544 20.09 -2.76 -12.77
N ASN A 545 19.20 -3.25 -13.65
CA ASN A 545 18.50 -4.53 -13.53
C ASN A 545 17.43 -4.57 -12.41
N SER A 546 16.97 -3.42 -11.92
CA SER A 546 15.88 -3.30 -10.96
C SER A 546 14.56 -3.84 -11.52
N LEU A 547 13.78 -4.56 -10.71
CA LEU A 547 12.44 -5.06 -11.04
C LEU A 547 11.43 -4.58 -10.00
N GLY A 548 10.14 -4.64 -10.32
CA GLY A 548 9.05 -4.15 -9.47
C GLY A 548 8.35 -2.92 -10.05
N GLU A 549 7.92 -1.98 -9.22
CA GLU A 549 7.21 -0.79 -9.68
C GLU A 549 8.16 0.22 -10.34
N TYR A 550 7.79 0.68 -11.54
CA TYR A 550 8.46 1.74 -12.29
C TYR A 550 7.57 2.98 -12.35
N ASN A 551 8.16 4.13 -12.10
CA ASN A 551 7.54 5.44 -12.27
C ASN A 551 7.94 5.99 -13.64
N VAL A 552 6.96 6.49 -14.39
CA VAL A 552 7.16 7.17 -15.67
C VAL A 552 6.54 8.56 -15.55
N HIS A 553 7.38 9.59 -15.49
CA HIS A 553 6.92 10.98 -15.54
C HIS A 553 6.97 11.51 -16.98
N LEU A 554 6.03 12.39 -17.32
CA LEU A 554 5.94 13.04 -18.63
C LEU A 554 6.27 14.53 -18.50
N TYR A 555 7.23 14.99 -19.30
CA TYR A 555 7.52 16.39 -19.48
C TYR A 555 7.49 16.77 -20.97
N PHE A 556 6.98 17.96 -21.26
CA PHE A 556 7.13 18.60 -22.57
C PHE A 556 8.21 19.67 -22.50
N VAL A 557 9.09 19.67 -23.49
CA VAL A 557 9.98 20.81 -23.77
C VAL A 557 9.23 21.72 -24.73
N ASN A 558 9.01 22.97 -24.37
CA ASN A 558 8.40 23.97 -25.27
C ASN A 558 9.45 24.57 -26.22
N ASP A 559 9.00 25.47 -27.10
CA ASP A 559 9.85 26.03 -28.16
C ASP A 559 11.00 26.89 -27.60
N SER A 560 10.77 27.56 -26.47
CA SER A 560 11.77 28.30 -25.68
C SER A 560 12.74 27.38 -24.90
N GLY A 561 12.52 26.07 -24.88
CA GLY A 561 13.43 25.08 -24.28
C GLY A 561 13.20 24.78 -22.79
N GLN A 562 12.09 25.25 -22.22
CA GLN A 562 11.70 25.01 -20.83
C GLN A 562 10.95 23.67 -20.68
N LEU A 563 11.27 22.94 -19.60
CA LEU A 563 10.57 21.71 -19.22
C LEU A 563 9.29 22.04 -18.44
N GLN A 564 8.16 21.50 -18.89
CA GLN A 564 6.86 21.56 -18.24
C GLN A 564 6.40 20.15 -17.90
N GLY A 565 5.96 19.90 -16.65
CA GLY A 565 5.36 18.62 -16.28
C GLY A 565 3.97 18.47 -16.90
N ALA A 566 3.69 17.33 -17.53
CA ALA A 566 2.46 17.08 -18.28
C ALA A 566 1.79 15.73 -17.96
N GLY A 567 2.26 15.03 -16.92
CA GLY A 567 1.64 13.81 -16.40
C GLY A 567 2.60 12.88 -15.69
N SER A 568 2.07 11.80 -15.13
CA SER A 568 2.85 10.68 -14.58
C SER A 568 2.00 9.42 -14.58
N THR A 569 2.62 8.27 -14.74
CA THR A 569 2.01 6.95 -14.58
C THR A 569 2.98 5.97 -13.93
N LYS A 570 2.49 4.76 -13.64
CA LYS A 570 3.26 3.66 -13.06
C LYS A 570 3.01 2.37 -13.82
N THR A 571 3.98 1.47 -13.78
CA THR A 571 3.84 0.08 -14.26
C THR A 571 4.60 -0.86 -13.33
N VAL A 572 4.24 -2.14 -13.32
CA VAL A 572 5.04 -3.18 -12.65
C VAL A 572 5.81 -3.95 -13.72
N VAL A 573 7.13 -3.90 -13.67
CA VAL A 573 8.04 -4.63 -14.56
C VAL A 573 8.49 -5.89 -13.83
N THR A 574 8.13 -7.04 -14.39
CA THR A 574 8.59 -8.36 -13.92
C THR A 574 9.52 -8.98 -14.94
N ARG A 575 10.36 -9.91 -14.48
CA ARG A 575 11.16 -10.78 -15.33
C ARG A 575 11.02 -12.21 -14.81
N ALA A 576 10.83 -13.16 -15.71
CA ALA A 576 10.91 -14.57 -15.39
C ALA A 576 12.29 -14.88 -14.79
N GLN A 577 12.29 -15.72 -13.75
CA GLN A 577 13.52 -16.31 -13.25
C GLN A 577 13.92 -17.47 -14.17
N PRO A 578 15.23 -17.75 -14.32
CA PRO A 578 15.68 -18.99 -14.91
C PRO A 578 15.07 -20.17 -14.16
N GLN A 579 14.46 -21.12 -14.87
CA GLN A 579 13.93 -22.32 -14.25
C GLN A 579 14.05 -23.54 -15.19
N GLY A 580 14.15 -24.73 -14.61
CA GLY A 580 14.03 -26.00 -15.32
C GLY A 580 13.64 -27.11 -14.37
N LYS A 581 12.87 -28.06 -14.88
CA LYS A 581 12.47 -29.25 -14.13
C LYS A 581 13.54 -30.31 -14.29
N ILE A 582 14.16 -30.70 -13.18
CA ILE A 582 15.03 -31.88 -13.14
C ILE A 582 14.15 -33.12 -12.98
N THR A 583 14.49 -34.21 -13.67
CA THR A 583 13.94 -35.55 -13.45
C THR A 583 15.07 -36.56 -13.41
N ILE A 584 14.94 -37.55 -12.54
CA ILE A 584 15.91 -38.64 -12.38
C ILE A 584 15.33 -39.90 -13.02
N GLN A 585 16.12 -40.55 -13.87
CA GLN A 585 15.75 -41.73 -14.64
C GLN A 585 16.82 -42.82 -14.46
N ASN A 586 16.46 -44.08 -14.74
CA ASN A 586 17.41 -45.21 -14.79
C ASN A 586 18.30 -45.41 -13.55
N ASN A 587 17.87 -44.96 -12.36
CA ASN A 587 18.61 -45.11 -11.10
C ASN A 587 18.75 -46.60 -10.73
N ASN A 588 19.95 -47.15 -10.91
CA ASN A 588 20.24 -48.56 -10.77
C ASN A 588 20.92 -48.85 -9.41
N PRO A 589 20.21 -49.47 -8.44
CA PRO A 589 20.74 -49.72 -7.10
C PRO A 589 21.86 -50.78 -7.06
N GLN A 590 22.15 -51.47 -8.18
CA GLN A 590 23.25 -52.43 -8.27
C GLN A 590 24.58 -51.73 -8.57
N THR A 591 24.58 -50.78 -9.51
CA THR A 591 25.79 -50.09 -10.02
C THR A 591 25.95 -48.65 -9.52
N GLY A 592 24.89 -48.04 -8.99
CA GLY A 592 24.85 -46.62 -8.62
C GLY A 592 24.90 -45.68 -9.82
N GLU A 593 24.49 -46.15 -10.98
CA GLU A 593 24.33 -45.36 -12.20
C GLU A 593 22.93 -44.74 -12.25
N PHE A 594 22.84 -43.50 -12.72
CA PHE A 594 21.55 -42.81 -12.93
C PHE A 594 21.66 -41.77 -14.04
N ASP A 595 20.52 -41.42 -14.62
CA ASP A 595 20.39 -40.37 -15.61
C ASP A 595 19.69 -39.15 -15.00
N ILE A 596 20.26 -37.96 -15.20
CA ILE A 596 19.64 -36.66 -14.92
C ILE A 596 19.10 -36.11 -16.24
N VAL A 597 17.81 -35.74 -16.29
CA VAL A 597 17.16 -35.15 -17.47
C VAL A 597 16.47 -33.84 -17.09
N VAL A 598 16.72 -32.78 -17.84
CA VAL A 598 16.18 -31.43 -17.63
C VAL A 598 15.14 -31.11 -18.71
N SER A 599 13.93 -30.76 -18.28
CA SER A 599 12.80 -30.31 -19.11
C SER A 599 12.30 -28.92 -18.68
N ASP A 600 11.27 -28.42 -19.37
CA ASP A 600 10.49 -27.23 -18.96
C ASP A 600 11.35 -25.96 -18.79
N ILE A 601 12.35 -25.81 -19.68
CA ILE A 601 13.42 -24.84 -19.59
C ILE A 601 12.92 -23.42 -19.93
N VAL A 602 13.02 -22.51 -18.97
CA VAL A 602 12.90 -21.06 -19.18
C VAL A 602 14.26 -20.42 -18.92
N ALA A 603 14.87 -19.87 -19.98
CA ALA A 603 16.18 -19.21 -19.93
C ALA A 603 16.07 -17.77 -20.49
N PRO A 604 15.66 -16.78 -19.67
CA PRO A 604 15.23 -15.47 -20.18
C PRO A 604 16.36 -14.53 -20.67
N ASP A 605 17.63 -14.86 -20.43
CA ASP A 605 18.79 -14.24 -21.10
C ASP A 605 19.41 -15.14 -22.20
N GLY A 606 18.68 -16.17 -22.66
CA GLY A 606 19.17 -17.17 -23.60
C GLY A 606 19.90 -18.35 -22.93
N LEU A 607 20.11 -19.43 -23.69
CA LEU A 607 20.70 -20.68 -23.21
C LEU A 607 21.81 -21.17 -24.15
N LYS A 608 23.05 -21.09 -23.66
CA LYS A 608 24.27 -21.54 -24.33
C LYS A 608 24.65 -22.98 -23.92
N ALA A 609 24.49 -23.31 -22.63
CA ALA A 609 24.76 -24.63 -22.08
C ALA A 609 24.01 -24.88 -20.75
N VAL A 610 23.79 -26.15 -20.44
CA VAL A 610 23.19 -26.62 -19.17
C VAL A 610 24.27 -27.32 -18.33
N TYR A 611 24.46 -26.86 -17.09
CA TYR A 611 25.39 -27.43 -16.11
C TYR A 611 24.62 -28.09 -14.96
N LEU A 612 25.12 -29.25 -14.54
CA LEU A 612 24.58 -30.09 -13.48
C LEU A 612 25.64 -30.42 -12.42
N PRO A 613 25.95 -29.50 -11.48
CA PRO A 613 26.78 -29.81 -10.32
C PRO A 613 26.10 -30.88 -9.48
N THR A 614 26.76 -32.01 -9.30
CA THR A 614 26.21 -33.18 -8.62
C THR A 614 27.20 -33.66 -7.57
N TRP A 615 26.71 -33.98 -6.37
CA TRP A 615 27.53 -34.49 -5.26
C TRP A 615 26.69 -35.31 -4.28
N SER A 616 27.33 -36.17 -3.50
CA SER A 616 26.66 -36.85 -2.40
C SER A 616 26.58 -35.94 -1.16
N SER A 617 25.55 -36.12 -0.33
CA SER A 617 25.43 -35.40 0.95
C SER A 617 26.37 -35.96 2.04
N LYS A 618 27.31 -36.84 1.69
CA LYS A 618 28.28 -37.43 2.61
C LYS A 618 29.55 -36.58 2.64
N ASP A 619 29.90 -36.10 3.83
CA ASP A 619 31.06 -35.22 4.06
C ASP A 619 31.00 -33.89 3.27
N ASP A 620 29.79 -33.45 2.90
CA ASP A 620 29.42 -32.32 2.02
C ASP A 620 30.08 -32.35 0.62
N GLN A 621 30.49 -31.23 0.03
CA GLN A 621 30.87 -31.11 -1.39
C GLN A 621 32.20 -31.77 -1.78
N VAL A 622 32.71 -32.72 -0.99
CA VAL A 622 34.02 -33.35 -1.19
C VAL A 622 34.09 -34.30 -2.40
N ASP A 623 32.97 -34.63 -3.03
CA ASP A 623 32.90 -35.43 -4.26
C ASP A 623 32.17 -34.72 -5.42
N VAL A 624 32.05 -33.39 -5.37
CA VAL A 624 31.31 -32.62 -6.37
C VAL A 624 31.92 -32.71 -7.77
N GLN A 625 31.09 -33.07 -8.74
CA GLN A 625 31.43 -33.09 -10.17
C GLN A 625 30.55 -32.11 -10.93
N TRP A 626 31.14 -31.33 -11.82
CA TRP A 626 30.44 -30.37 -12.68
C TRP A 626 30.21 -30.97 -14.06
N TYR A 627 29.04 -31.56 -14.27
CA TYR A 627 28.68 -32.13 -15.56
C TYR A 627 28.07 -31.10 -16.50
N ILE A 628 28.41 -31.16 -17.79
CA ILE A 628 27.70 -30.47 -18.87
C ILE A 628 26.68 -31.45 -19.46
N ALA A 629 25.41 -31.07 -19.49
CA ALA A 629 24.34 -31.90 -20.04
C ALA A 629 24.25 -31.78 -21.57
N GLU A 630 23.89 -32.88 -22.22
CA GLU A 630 23.87 -33.03 -23.67
C GLU A 630 22.45 -32.82 -24.20
N ARG A 631 22.27 -31.88 -25.14
CA ARG A 631 20.96 -31.55 -25.71
C ARG A 631 20.40 -32.72 -26.54
N GLN A 632 19.22 -33.18 -26.17
CA GLN A 632 18.49 -34.25 -26.86
C GLN A 632 17.70 -33.69 -28.07
N ALA A 633 17.19 -34.59 -28.91
CA ALA A 633 16.43 -34.22 -30.12
C ALA A 633 15.09 -33.53 -29.80
N ASP A 634 14.43 -33.92 -28.69
CA ASP A 634 13.18 -33.34 -28.19
C ASP A 634 13.35 -31.95 -27.53
N GLY A 635 14.59 -31.50 -27.32
CA GLY A 635 14.92 -30.23 -26.68
C GLY A 635 15.20 -30.33 -25.17
N THR A 636 15.05 -31.50 -24.55
CA THR A 636 15.55 -31.76 -23.18
C THR A 636 17.08 -31.81 -23.16
N TYR A 637 17.67 -31.77 -21.96
CA TYR A 637 19.11 -31.96 -21.77
C TYR A 637 19.35 -33.12 -20.82
N LYS A 638 20.27 -34.03 -21.16
CA LYS A 638 20.53 -35.27 -20.41
C LYS A 638 21.98 -35.38 -19.94
N LYS A 639 22.20 -35.98 -18.77
CA LYS A 639 23.51 -36.50 -18.35
C LYS A 639 23.40 -37.86 -17.68
N HIS A 640 24.27 -38.79 -18.05
CA HIS A 640 24.52 -40.03 -17.32
C HIS A 640 25.59 -39.80 -16.23
N VAL A 641 25.33 -40.28 -15.01
CA VAL A 641 26.18 -40.10 -13.82
C VAL A 641 26.35 -41.44 -13.10
N ARG A 642 27.51 -41.66 -12.46
CA ARG A 642 27.86 -42.93 -11.82
C ARG A 642 28.44 -42.73 -10.43
N ALA A 643 28.02 -43.52 -9.45
CA ALA A 643 28.53 -43.46 -8.07
C ALA A 643 30.06 -43.67 -7.99
N GLN A 644 30.67 -44.42 -8.91
CA GLN A 644 32.14 -44.56 -9.00
C GLN A 644 32.87 -43.20 -9.14
N ASP A 645 32.30 -42.26 -9.90
CA ASP A 645 32.88 -40.94 -10.18
C ASP A 645 32.76 -40.01 -8.95
N HIS A 646 31.89 -40.42 -8.00
CA HIS A 646 31.67 -39.87 -6.67
C HIS A 646 32.19 -40.83 -5.56
N LYS A 647 33.31 -41.54 -5.84
CA LYS A 647 34.05 -42.38 -4.86
C LYS A 647 33.24 -43.53 -4.25
N PHE A 648 32.21 -44.02 -4.95
CA PHE A 648 31.19 -44.96 -4.45
C PHE A 648 30.46 -44.48 -3.19
N SER A 649 30.28 -43.16 -3.04
CA SER A 649 29.40 -42.61 -2.01
C SER A 649 27.95 -43.02 -2.25
N VAL A 650 27.21 -43.32 -1.19
CA VAL A 650 25.82 -43.80 -1.21
C VAL A 650 24.99 -43.09 -0.14
N GLY A 651 23.70 -42.91 -0.42
CA GLY A 651 22.79 -42.07 0.36
C GLY A 651 22.17 -40.97 -0.50
N GLU A 652 21.83 -39.84 0.11
CA GLU A 652 21.30 -38.68 -0.62
C GLU A 652 22.39 -38.08 -1.53
N TYR A 653 22.02 -37.77 -2.77
CA TYR A 653 22.77 -36.92 -3.68
C TYR A 653 21.97 -35.64 -3.95
N LYS A 654 22.70 -34.54 -4.11
CA LYS A 654 22.17 -33.23 -4.52
C LYS A 654 22.58 -32.99 -5.97
N VAL A 655 21.63 -32.53 -6.78
CA VAL A 655 21.85 -32.04 -8.14
C VAL A 655 21.41 -30.59 -8.18
N HIS A 656 22.29 -29.66 -8.55
CA HIS A 656 21.90 -28.30 -8.89
C HIS A 656 21.76 -28.15 -10.41
N LEU A 657 21.00 -27.13 -10.83
CA LEU A 657 20.85 -26.78 -12.24
C LEU A 657 21.31 -25.33 -12.46
N TYR A 658 22.26 -25.15 -13.38
CA TYR A 658 22.71 -23.84 -13.83
C TYR A 658 22.62 -23.73 -15.35
N TYR A 659 22.17 -22.57 -15.83
CA TYR A 659 22.23 -22.20 -17.25
C TYR A 659 23.38 -21.22 -17.47
N LEU A 660 24.19 -21.49 -18.48
CA LEU A 660 25.12 -20.52 -19.05
C LEU A 660 24.38 -19.76 -20.15
N ASN A 661 24.30 -18.43 -20.06
CA ASN A 661 23.72 -17.60 -21.12
C ASN A 661 24.77 -17.28 -22.22
N GLU A 662 24.36 -16.61 -23.30
CA GLU A 662 25.28 -16.31 -24.41
C GLU A 662 26.45 -15.40 -23.99
N ASP A 663 26.19 -14.44 -23.09
CA ASP A 663 27.18 -13.52 -22.48
C ASP A 663 28.19 -14.21 -21.55
N GLY A 664 28.02 -15.52 -21.28
CA GLY A 664 28.93 -16.30 -20.45
C GLY A 664 28.68 -16.21 -18.94
N GLN A 665 27.54 -15.68 -18.51
CA GLN A 665 27.11 -15.67 -17.12
C GLN A 665 26.37 -16.96 -16.76
N MET A 666 26.67 -17.54 -15.60
CA MET A 666 25.90 -18.66 -15.05
C MET A 666 24.75 -18.15 -14.17
N GLN A 667 23.57 -18.75 -14.33
CA GLN A 667 22.37 -18.43 -13.59
C GLN A 667 21.77 -19.71 -12.99
N GLY A 668 21.47 -19.71 -11.69
CA GLY A 668 20.83 -20.86 -11.04
C GLY A 668 19.38 -21.00 -11.49
N ALA A 669 18.98 -22.20 -11.89
CA ALA A 669 17.67 -22.50 -12.48
C ALA A 669 16.92 -23.67 -11.81
N GLY A 670 17.46 -24.20 -10.71
CA GLY A 670 16.79 -25.24 -9.91
C GLY A 670 17.77 -26.12 -9.13
N GLY A 671 17.21 -27.11 -8.45
CA GLY A 671 17.94 -28.16 -7.76
C GLY A 671 16.99 -29.27 -7.35
N GLU A 672 17.51 -30.50 -7.24
CA GLU A 672 16.75 -31.72 -6.98
C GLU A 672 17.60 -32.69 -6.14
N LYS A 673 16.94 -33.65 -5.50
CA LYS A 673 17.59 -34.69 -4.68
C LYS A 673 17.21 -36.09 -5.15
N LEU A 674 18.15 -37.03 -5.01
CA LEU A 674 17.89 -38.45 -5.19
C LEU A 674 18.58 -39.28 -4.10
N MET A 675 18.10 -40.51 -3.91
CA MET A 675 18.82 -41.53 -3.14
C MET A 675 19.58 -42.44 -4.11
N VAL A 676 20.90 -42.48 -4.00
CA VAL A 676 21.78 -43.40 -4.74
C VAL A 676 22.17 -44.54 -3.83
N SER A 677 22.06 -45.76 -4.34
CA SER A 677 22.55 -46.96 -3.66
C SER A 677 23.37 -47.81 -4.64
N VAL A 678 24.26 -48.61 -4.09
CA VAL A 678 25.13 -49.57 -4.79
C VAL A 678 25.07 -50.86 -3.97
N ALA A 679 25.06 -52.03 -4.63
CA ALA A 679 25.01 -53.30 -3.93
C ALA A 679 26.24 -53.48 -3.00
N PRO A 680 26.11 -53.91 -1.74
CA PRO A 680 27.21 -53.94 -0.77
C PRO A 680 28.48 -54.67 -1.26
N GLU A 681 28.30 -55.76 -1.99
CA GLU A 681 29.33 -56.57 -2.65
C GLU A 681 30.20 -55.80 -3.66
N ASN A 682 29.70 -54.66 -4.18
CA ASN A 682 30.40 -53.76 -5.10
C ASN A 682 31.13 -52.61 -4.38
N ILE A 683 30.95 -52.43 -3.07
CA ILE A 683 31.59 -51.34 -2.27
C ILE A 683 32.53 -51.87 -1.17
N ARG A 684 32.23 -53.02 -0.57
CA ARG A 684 32.99 -53.57 0.56
C ARG A 684 33.22 -55.07 0.43
N ALA A 685 34.25 -55.57 1.10
CA ALA A 685 34.45 -56.99 1.26
C ALA A 685 33.29 -57.64 2.02
N THR A 686 32.91 -58.85 1.61
CA THR A 686 31.93 -59.70 2.27
C THR A 686 32.53 -61.07 2.51
N GLY A 687 32.24 -61.63 3.67
CA GLY A 687 32.58 -62.98 4.06
C GLY A 687 31.84 -63.33 5.33
N LYS A 688 31.49 -64.59 5.52
CA LYS A 688 30.86 -65.10 6.75
C LYS A 688 31.61 -66.33 7.22
N ILE A 689 32.11 -66.32 8.44
CA ILE A 689 32.72 -67.48 9.09
C ILE A 689 31.60 -68.42 9.59
N ASN A 690 31.75 -69.72 9.35
CA ASN A 690 30.86 -70.77 9.85
C ASN A 690 31.72 -71.88 10.44
N ILE A 691 31.41 -72.31 11.67
CA ILE A 691 32.12 -73.40 12.35
C ILE A 691 31.38 -74.72 12.13
N GLN A 692 32.11 -75.79 11.82
CA GLN A 692 31.57 -77.12 11.51
C GLN A 692 32.40 -78.21 12.20
N ASN A 693 31.86 -79.43 12.29
CA ASN A 693 32.59 -80.64 12.71
C ASN A 693 33.40 -80.53 14.03
N ASN A 694 32.91 -79.72 14.98
CA ASN A 694 33.56 -79.51 16.28
C ASN A 694 33.44 -80.78 17.14
N ASN A 695 34.57 -81.43 17.41
CA ASN A 695 34.66 -82.77 17.97
C ASN A 695 35.36 -82.75 19.35
N ALA A 696 34.58 -82.96 20.40
CA ALA A 696 35.00 -82.98 21.80
C ALA A 696 35.92 -84.16 22.22
N ARG A 697 36.14 -85.14 21.34
CA ARG A 697 37.06 -86.26 21.57
C ARG A 697 38.48 -85.92 21.13
N THR A 698 38.59 -85.34 19.94
CA THR A 698 39.88 -84.99 19.31
C THR A 698 40.30 -83.54 19.58
N GLY A 699 39.37 -82.67 19.98
CA GLY A 699 39.59 -81.23 20.10
C GLY A 699 39.76 -80.56 18.75
N THR A 700 39.01 -80.95 17.73
CA THR A 700 39.19 -80.47 16.33
C THR A 700 37.91 -79.86 15.79
N PHE A 701 38.02 -78.79 14.99
CA PHE A 701 36.87 -78.15 14.35
C PHE A 701 37.24 -77.63 12.95
N ASP A 702 36.24 -77.53 12.08
CA ASP A 702 36.37 -76.94 10.74
C ASP A 702 35.91 -75.48 10.75
N VAL A 703 36.61 -74.63 10.02
CA VAL A 703 36.22 -73.24 9.75
C VAL A 703 35.94 -73.11 8.25
N VAL A 704 34.74 -72.67 7.88
CA VAL A 704 34.28 -72.53 6.50
C VAL A 704 33.77 -71.12 6.24
N VAL A 705 34.41 -70.42 5.31
CA VAL A 705 34.07 -69.04 4.90
C VAL A 705 33.13 -69.09 3.69
N THR A 706 31.96 -68.48 3.82
CA THR A 706 30.94 -68.34 2.76
C THR A 706 30.68 -66.87 2.41
N ASN A 707 29.88 -66.61 1.37
CA ASN A 707 29.55 -65.26 0.86
C ASN A 707 30.79 -64.38 0.55
N VAL A 708 31.79 -64.97 -0.11
CA VAL A 708 33.12 -64.41 -0.31
C VAL A 708 33.14 -63.45 -1.51
N SER A 709 33.28 -62.15 -1.27
CA SER A 709 33.51 -61.11 -2.28
C SER A 709 34.43 -60.01 -1.76
N ASN A 710 35.14 -59.32 -2.66
CA ASN A 710 35.84 -58.07 -2.37
C ASN A 710 36.11 -57.28 -3.66
N PRO A 711 35.68 -56.00 -3.76
CA PRO A 711 36.00 -55.13 -4.90
C PRO A 711 37.51 -54.97 -5.17
N GLY A 712 38.35 -55.07 -4.13
CA GLY A 712 39.83 -55.03 -4.27
C GLY A 712 40.49 -56.36 -4.64
N GLY A 713 39.74 -57.36 -5.11
CA GLY A 713 40.24 -58.69 -5.45
C GLY A 713 40.56 -59.56 -4.22
N ILE A 714 40.83 -60.86 -4.44
CA ILE A 714 41.15 -61.81 -3.36
C ILE A 714 42.29 -62.72 -3.82
N GLN A 715 43.52 -62.35 -3.44
CA GLN A 715 44.72 -63.14 -3.65
C GLN A 715 44.84 -64.29 -2.62
N ALA A 716 44.40 -64.07 -1.38
CA ALA A 716 44.43 -65.08 -0.32
C ALA A 716 43.39 -64.81 0.78
N VAL A 717 42.98 -65.87 1.47
CA VAL A 717 42.07 -65.83 2.63
C VAL A 717 42.79 -66.36 3.86
N TYR A 718 42.95 -65.52 4.87
CA TYR A 718 43.61 -65.85 6.13
C TYR A 718 42.60 -65.94 7.27
N LEU A 719 42.80 -66.95 8.12
CA LEU A 719 42.05 -67.22 9.33
C LEU A 719 43.01 -67.27 10.54
N PRO A 720 43.30 -66.13 11.19
CA PRO A 720 44.01 -66.11 12.45
C PRO A 720 43.13 -66.72 13.54
N THR A 721 43.61 -67.78 14.16
CA THR A 721 42.91 -68.54 15.19
C THR A 721 43.79 -68.67 16.43
N TRP A 722 43.19 -68.59 17.62
CA TRP A 722 43.88 -68.80 18.91
C TRP A 722 42.87 -69.21 20.00
N SER A 723 43.33 -69.86 21.07
CA SER A 723 42.52 -70.08 22.27
C SER A 723 42.61 -68.91 23.26
N THR A 724 41.60 -68.70 24.10
CA THR A 724 41.61 -67.66 25.13
C THR A 724 42.32 -68.07 26.42
N ASP A 725 42.77 -69.32 26.54
CA ASP A 725 43.69 -69.71 27.61
C ASP A 725 45.05 -69.06 27.34
N LYS A 726 45.45 -68.11 28.20
CA LYS A 726 46.68 -67.28 28.06
C LYS A 726 46.65 -66.35 26.83
N ASP A 727 45.50 -65.70 26.63
CA ASP A 727 45.23 -64.58 25.71
C ASP A 727 45.39 -64.84 24.20
N GLN A 728 46.63 -64.98 23.73
CA GLN A 728 47.01 -65.20 22.32
C GLN A 728 48.31 -66.03 22.19
N ASP A 729 48.77 -66.67 23.28
CA ASP A 729 50.10 -67.28 23.30
C ASP A 729 50.27 -68.48 22.32
N ASP A 730 49.16 -69.00 21.79
CA ASP A 730 49.09 -70.12 20.83
C ASP A 730 48.66 -69.72 19.39
N VAL A 731 48.58 -68.41 19.10
CA VAL A 731 48.00 -67.91 17.84
C VAL A 731 48.65 -68.45 16.57
N LYS A 732 47.81 -68.94 15.64
CA LYS A 732 48.21 -69.45 14.33
C LYS A 732 47.43 -68.79 13.20
N TRP A 733 48.16 -68.32 12.19
CA TRP A 733 47.61 -67.77 10.96
C TRP A 733 47.41 -68.87 9.93
N TYR A 734 46.18 -69.36 9.81
CA TYR A 734 45.84 -70.37 8.81
C TYR A 734 45.57 -69.74 7.45
N LEU A 735 46.18 -70.29 6.39
CA LEU A 735 45.80 -70.01 5.01
C LEU A 735 44.65 -70.96 4.62
N ALA A 736 43.46 -70.41 4.36
CA ALA A 736 42.28 -71.20 4.04
C ALA A 736 42.34 -71.72 2.59
N GLN A 737 41.96 -72.98 2.38
CA GLN A 737 41.97 -73.61 1.06
C GLN A 737 40.66 -73.32 0.31
N LYS A 738 40.75 -72.82 -0.93
CA LYS A 738 39.59 -72.57 -1.79
C LYS A 738 38.96 -73.88 -2.25
N GLN A 739 37.65 -73.98 -2.12
CA GLN A 739 36.84 -75.13 -2.51
C GLN A 739 36.17 -74.88 -3.89
N ALA A 740 35.77 -75.95 -4.57
CA ALA A 740 35.22 -75.88 -5.94
C ALA A 740 33.93 -75.05 -6.07
N ASN A 741 33.15 -74.95 -4.98
CA ASN A 741 31.95 -74.12 -4.84
C ASN A 741 32.24 -72.66 -4.42
N GLY A 742 33.51 -72.23 -4.42
CA GLY A 742 33.94 -70.86 -4.13
C GLY A 742 34.11 -70.51 -2.64
N THR A 743 33.69 -71.39 -1.72
CA THR A 743 33.94 -71.22 -0.27
C THR A 743 35.39 -71.53 0.09
N TYR A 744 35.86 -71.13 1.27
CA TYR A 744 37.21 -71.43 1.75
C TYR A 744 37.16 -72.20 3.07
N LYS A 745 38.01 -73.22 3.25
CA LYS A 745 38.01 -74.10 4.42
C LYS A 745 39.39 -74.32 5.04
N ILE A 746 39.43 -74.51 6.36
CA ILE A 746 40.54 -75.13 7.08
C ILE A 746 40.02 -75.99 8.25
N THR A 747 40.80 -76.98 8.68
CA THR A 747 40.58 -77.75 9.92
C THR A 747 41.59 -77.31 10.97
N VAL A 748 41.10 -76.89 12.14
CA VAL A 748 41.89 -76.49 13.32
C VAL A 748 41.91 -77.64 14.34
N ARG A 749 42.99 -77.76 15.11
CA ARG A 749 43.16 -78.79 16.15
C ARG A 749 43.69 -78.19 17.44
N ALA A 750 43.17 -78.60 18.59
CA ALA A 750 43.72 -78.21 19.89
C ALA A 750 45.18 -78.68 20.06
N SER A 751 45.60 -79.76 19.40
CA SER A 751 47.02 -80.17 19.35
C SER A 751 47.93 -79.13 18.69
N ASP A 752 47.40 -78.33 17.75
CA ASP A 752 48.11 -77.20 17.15
C ASP A 752 48.17 -75.99 18.10
N HIS A 753 47.24 -75.89 19.05
CA HIS A 753 47.09 -74.82 20.03
C HIS A 753 47.38 -75.33 21.46
N LYS A 754 48.56 -75.93 21.66
CA LYS A 754 49.11 -76.37 22.98
C LYS A 754 48.22 -77.32 23.82
N LEU A 755 47.21 -77.94 23.21
CA LEU A 755 46.12 -78.70 23.85
C LEU A 755 45.15 -77.85 24.70
N SER A 756 45.14 -76.52 24.52
CA SER A 756 44.21 -75.58 25.17
C SER A 756 42.75 -75.91 24.85
N THR A 757 41.87 -75.74 25.84
CA THR A 757 40.41 -75.94 25.73
C THR A 757 39.66 -74.74 26.32
N GLY A 758 38.42 -74.53 25.89
CA GLY A 758 37.64 -73.33 26.17
C GLY A 758 37.30 -72.56 24.89
N GLU A 759 37.20 -71.23 24.97
CA GLU A 759 36.91 -70.40 23.80
C GLU A 759 38.14 -70.33 22.87
N TYR A 760 37.88 -70.47 21.57
CA TYR A 760 38.78 -70.13 20.48
C TYR A 760 38.21 -68.93 19.72
N LYS A 761 39.05 -67.96 19.39
CA LYS A 761 38.73 -66.79 18.58
C LYS A 761 39.25 -67.00 17.17
N ILE A 762 38.45 -66.64 16.17
CA ILE A 762 38.74 -66.81 14.75
C ILE A 762 38.41 -65.50 14.03
N HIS A 763 39.41 -64.87 13.42
CA HIS A 763 39.20 -63.69 12.58
C HIS A 763 39.25 -64.08 11.10
N LEU A 764 38.67 -63.25 10.22
CA LEU A 764 38.74 -63.38 8.77
C LEU A 764 39.44 -62.16 8.14
N TYR A 765 40.50 -62.42 7.39
CA TYR A 765 41.20 -61.41 6.60
C TYR A 765 41.30 -61.83 5.14
N TYR A 766 41.09 -60.88 4.22
CA TYR A 766 41.44 -61.05 2.81
C TYR A 766 42.72 -60.29 2.49
N LYS A 767 43.60 -60.94 1.73
CA LYS A 767 44.69 -60.26 1.04
C LYS A 767 44.18 -59.84 -0.33
N GLN A 768 44.12 -58.54 -0.55
CA GLN A 768 43.70 -57.90 -1.80
C GLN A 768 44.77 -58.08 -2.89
N ASP A 769 44.41 -57.81 -4.14
CA ASP A 769 45.33 -57.98 -5.29
C ASP A 769 46.46 -56.94 -5.27
N ASN A 770 46.22 -55.77 -4.68
CA ASN A 770 47.24 -54.75 -4.36
C ASN A 770 48.21 -55.18 -3.23
N GLY A 771 47.99 -56.35 -2.61
CA GLY A 771 48.78 -56.91 -1.52
C GLY A 771 48.33 -56.54 -0.09
N GLN A 772 47.40 -55.59 0.07
CA GLN A 772 46.88 -55.14 1.37
C GLN A 772 46.08 -56.23 2.08
N LEU A 773 46.22 -56.35 3.40
CA LEU A 773 45.34 -57.15 4.25
C LEU A 773 44.19 -56.28 4.77
N ILE A 774 42.96 -56.77 4.62
CA ILE A 774 41.74 -56.16 5.19
C ILE A 774 41.02 -57.16 6.11
N ALA A 775 40.49 -56.67 7.23
CA ALA A 775 39.60 -57.45 8.09
C ALA A 775 38.18 -57.50 7.48
N VAL A 776 37.47 -58.62 7.66
CA VAL A 776 36.18 -58.86 7.01
C VAL A 776 35.10 -59.31 8.00
N ASP A 777 35.43 -60.27 8.88
CA ASP A 777 34.51 -60.90 9.84
C ASP A 777 35.30 -61.45 11.05
N ALA A 778 34.62 -61.77 12.15
CA ALA A 778 35.22 -62.42 13.32
C ALA A 778 34.17 -63.22 14.12
N THR A 779 34.57 -64.36 14.68
CA THR A 779 33.69 -65.23 15.47
C THR A 779 34.45 -66.00 16.55
N THR A 780 33.74 -66.72 17.41
CA THR A 780 34.34 -67.60 18.42
C THR A 780 33.70 -69.00 18.41
N THR A 781 34.36 -69.98 19.02
CA THR A 781 33.80 -71.32 19.23
C THR A 781 34.33 -71.97 20.50
N GLN A 782 33.61 -72.92 21.08
CA GLN A 782 34.01 -73.63 22.30
C GLN A 782 34.61 -74.98 21.95
N VAL A 783 35.85 -75.25 22.35
CA VAL A 783 36.59 -76.49 22.05
C VAL A 783 36.88 -77.24 23.35
N SER A 784 36.48 -78.51 23.41
CA SER A 784 36.71 -79.37 24.57
C SER A 784 37.48 -80.64 24.19
N LYS A 785 38.06 -81.30 25.20
CA LYS A 785 38.73 -82.59 25.08
C LYS A 785 38.42 -83.46 26.30
N ALA A 786 37.66 -84.53 26.12
CA ALA A 786 37.24 -85.41 27.21
C ALA A 786 38.40 -86.20 27.84
N VAL A 787 38.31 -86.47 29.15
CA VAL A 787 39.28 -87.30 29.91
C VAL A 787 38.52 -88.36 30.70
N TYR A 788 38.71 -89.64 30.34
CA TYR A 788 37.95 -90.76 30.91
C TYR A 788 38.48 -91.24 32.27
N ASN A 789 37.65 -91.14 33.31
CA ASN A 789 37.95 -91.64 34.66
C ASN A 789 37.70 -93.16 34.79
N THR A 790 38.65 -93.95 34.31
CA THR A 790 38.68 -95.40 34.48
C THR A 790 38.79 -95.77 35.98
N PRO A 791 37.91 -96.58 36.58
CA PRO A 791 38.09 -97.14 37.91
C PRO A 791 39.19 -98.21 37.93
N TYR A 792 39.69 -98.56 39.12
CA TYR A 792 40.61 -99.69 39.30
C TYR A 792 39.90 -100.81 40.07
N TYR A 793 39.95 -102.02 39.52
CA TYR A 793 39.46 -103.24 40.14
C TYR A 793 40.58 -104.28 40.15
N SER A 794 40.69 -105.05 41.23
CA SER A 794 41.53 -106.25 41.27
C SER A 794 40.68 -107.50 41.21
N GLN A 795 41.08 -108.51 40.44
CA GLN A 795 40.41 -109.81 40.39
C GLN A 795 40.48 -110.55 41.74
N ARG A 796 41.47 -110.17 42.58
CA ARG A 796 41.75 -110.74 43.91
C ARG A 796 41.05 -110.00 45.06
N ASP A 797 40.22 -109.01 44.77
CA ASP A 797 39.41 -108.29 45.77
C ASP A 797 38.50 -109.28 46.52
N GLY A 798 38.50 -109.23 47.85
CA GLY A 798 37.77 -110.18 48.70
C GLY A 798 36.25 -110.21 48.47
N ARG A 799 35.68 -109.18 47.84
CA ARG A 799 34.25 -109.13 47.47
C ARG A 799 33.86 -110.13 46.37
N TRP A 800 34.81 -110.55 45.53
CA TRP A 800 34.53 -111.46 44.41
C TRP A 800 35.60 -112.50 44.09
N GLY A 801 36.84 -112.35 44.57
CA GLY A 801 37.95 -113.25 44.23
C GLY A 801 37.65 -114.73 44.49
N GLY A 802 36.96 -115.04 45.59
CA GLY A 802 36.54 -116.41 45.92
C GLY A 802 35.32 -116.94 45.14
N ARG A 803 34.65 -116.13 44.31
CA ARG A 803 33.50 -116.56 43.50
C ARG A 803 33.98 -117.48 42.38
N LYS A 804 33.36 -118.66 42.26
CA LYS A 804 33.71 -119.65 41.24
C LYS A 804 32.86 -119.54 39.99
N TYR A 805 33.52 -119.80 38.86
CA TYR A 805 32.97 -119.93 37.52
C TYR A 805 33.60 -121.17 36.92
N GLY A 806 32.80 -122.20 36.61
CA GLY A 806 33.34 -123.53 36.32
C GLY A 806 34.19 -124.06 37.49
N PRO A 807 35.36 -124.68 37.23
CA PRO A 807 36.21 -125.21 38.30
C PRO A 807 37.02 -124.14 39.06
N TYR A 808 37.27 -122.98 38.43
CA TYR A 808 38.20 -121.94 38.92
C TYR A 808 37.48 -120.75 39.60
N SER A 809 38.24 -119.98 40.36
CA SER A 809 37.80 -118.77 41.06
C SER A 809 38.29 -117.48 40.37
N MET A 810 37.60 -116.36 40.61
CA MET A 810 37.94 -115.05 40.03
C MET A 810 39.37 -114.58 40.37
N ASP A 811 39.88 -114.90 41.56
CA ASP A 811 41.26 -114.57 41.91
C ASP A 811 42.28 -115.29 41.03
N ALA A 812 41.99 -116.52 40.60
CA ALA A 812 42.83 -117.36 39.75
C ALA A 812 42.71 -117.03 38.24
N THR A 813 41.50 -116.81 37.72
CA THR A 813 41.27 -116.67 36.25
C THR A 813 40.60 -115.37 35.81
N GLY A 814 40.18 -114.50 36.74
CA GLY A 814 39.31 -113.36 36.47
C GLY A 814 39.98 -112.12 35.89
N CYS A 815 41.14 -112.25 35.23
CA CYS A 815 41.89 -111.11 34.66
C CYS A 815 41.06 -110.35 33.61
N VAL A 816 40.62 -111.03 32.55
CA VAL A 816 39.82 -110.47 31.45
C VAL A 816 38.48 -109.89 31.92
N PRO A 817 37.64 -110.57 32.74
CA PRO A 817 36.45 -109.95 33.33
C PRO A 817 36.73 -108.66 34.11
N THR A 818 37.90 -108.57 34.77
CA THR A 818 38.28 -107.40 35.57
C THR A 818 38.83 -106.25 34.72
N THR A 819 39.61 -106.52 33.66
CA THR A 819 40.07 -105.48 32.73
C THR A 819 38.92 -104.89 31.92
N LEU A 820 38.02 -105.76 31.42
CA LEU A 820 36.78 -105.34 30.77
C LEU A 820 35.94 -104.46 31.70
N ALA A 821 35.69 -104.88 32.95
CA ALA A 821 34.95 -104.07 33.93
C ALA A 821 35.56 -102.68 34.16
N MET A 822 36.89 -102.59 34.28
CA MET A 822 37.59 -101.30 34.38
C MET A 822 37.38 -100.43 33.12
N VAL A 823 37.48 -101.01 31.92
CA VAL A 823 37.40 -100.26 30.64
C VAL A 823 35.97 -99.88 30.29
N ILE A 824 35.01 -100.79 30.41
CA ILE A 824 33.57 -100.52 30.17
C ILE A 824 33.11 -99.38 31.10
N SER A 825 33.45 -99.45 32.39
CA SER A 825 33.12 -98.37 33.32
C SER A 825 33.83 -97.06 32.98
N GLY A 826 35.07 -97.14 32.50
CA GLY A 826 35.85 -95.97 32.07
C GLY A 826 35.30 -95.30 30.81
N ILE A 827 34.72 -96.04 29.87
CA ILE A 827 34.17 -95.53 28.61
C ILE A 827 32.72 -95.07 28.76
N THR A 828 31.87 -95.87 29.39
CA THR A 828 30.42 -95.59 29.56
C THR A 828 30.11 -94.62 30.70
N GLY A 829 31.07 -94.37 31.60
CA GLY A 829 30.86 -93.58 32.82
C GLY A 829 29.94 -94.24 33.86
N THR A 830 29.50 -95.48 33.64
CA THR A 830 28.57 -96.24 34.49
C THR A 830 29.33 -97.36 35.20
N GLU A 831 29.06 -97.62 36.49
CA GLU A 831 29.76 -98.70 37.20
C GLU A 831 29.35 -100.10 36.67
N VAL A 832 30.34 -100.86 36.21
CA VAL A 832 30.23 -102.27 35.82
C VAL A 832 31.28 -103.07 36.59
N LEU A 833 30.83 -104.00 37.43
CA LEU A 833 31.72 -104.78 38.31
C LEU A 833 32.36 -105.97 37.57
N PRO A 834 33.54 -106.46 38.01
CA PRO A 834 34.16 -107.67 37.45
C PRO A 834 33.25 -108.90 37.47
N THR A 835 32.39 -109.01 38.49
CA THR A 835 31.37 -110.04 38.59
C THR A 835 30.27 -109.92 37.53
N THR A 836 29.89 -108.71 37.13
CA THR A 836 28.88 -108.49 36.07
C THR A 836 29.40 -108.96 34.72
N VAL A 837 30.67 -108.68 34.41
CA VAL A 837 31.32 -109.16 33.19
C VAL A 837 31.55 -110.68 33.23
N ALA A 838 31.98 -111.22 34.38
CA ALA A 838 32.14 -112.66 34.57
C ALA A 838 30.80 -113.41 34.47
N ASP A 839 29.73 -112.87 35.04
CA ASP A 839 28.37 -113.42 34.93
C ASP A 839 27.85 -113.35 33.49
N TYR A 840 28.12 -112.28 32.74
CA TYR A 840 27.81 -112.25 31.31
C TYR A 840 28.58 -113.34 30.56
N LEU A 841 29.91 -113.34 30.65
CA LEU A 841 30.80 -114.23 29.90
C LEU A 841 30.48 -115.71 30.19
N TYR A 842 30.29 -116.08 31.46
CA TYR A 842 30.03 -117.47 31.84
C TYR A 842 28.62 -117.94 31.46
N ASN A 843 27.59 -117.12 31.64
CA ASN A 843 26.21 -117.58 31.42
C ASN A 843 25.77 -117.45 29.96
N ASN A 844 26.22 -116.41 29.24
CA ASN A 844 25.75 -116.08 27.89
C ASN A 844 26.75 -116.45 26.78
N THR A 845 27.97 -116.89 27.13
CA THR A 845 28.99 -117.34 26.18
C THR A 845 29.67 -118.62 26.69
N ASN A 846 30.53 -119.22 25.88
CA ASN A 846 31.45 -120.28 26.33
C ASN A 846 32.85 -119.77 26.71
N GLU A 847 33.10 -118.47 26.52
CA GLU A 847 34.46 -117.92 26.44
C GLU A 847 35.13 -117.72 27.80
N PHE A 848 34.54 -118.12 28.94
CA PHE A 848 35.16 -118.02 30.27
C PHE A 848 34.98 -119.31 31.08
N ASN A 849 36.09 -119.92 31.53
CA ASN A 849 36.16 -121.07 32.45
C ASN A 849 35.32 -122.33 32.09
N LYS A 850 34.81 -122.46 30.87
CA LYS A 850 34.10 -123.67 30.38
C LYS A 850 35.02 -124.52 29.51
N ASP A 851 35.46 -123.95 28.39
CA ASP A 851 36.22 -124.66 27.36
C ASP A 851 37.76 -124.48 27.54
N GLY A 852 38.18 -123.81 28.62
CA GLY A 852 39.58 -123.53 28.96
C GLY A 852 39.77 -122.85 30.33
N PHE A 853 41.00 -122.45 30.65
CA PHE A 853 41.37 -121.62 31.81
C PHE A 853 41.35 -120.15 31.40
N GLY A 854 40.68 -119.27 32.16
CA GLY A 854 40.60 -117.85 31.81
C GLY A 854 39.57 -117.55 30.72
N THR A 855 39.79 -116.46 29.98
CA THR A 855 38.89 -115.98 28.93
C THR A 855 39.63 -115.77 27.61
N SER A 856 39.03 -116.16 26.49
CA SER A 856 39.60 -115.93 25.15
C SER A 856 39.49 -114.47 24.70
N SER A 857 40.27 -114.07 23.68
CA SER A 857 40.06 -112.77 23.01
C SER A 857 38.69 -112.65 22.32
N ARG A 858 38.09 -113.76 21.87
CA ARG A 858 36.69 -113.80 21.40
C ARG A 858 35.71 -113.41 22.53
N GLY A 859 36.04 -113.72 23.78
CA GLY A 859 35.32 -113.26 24.97
C GLY A 859 35.40 -111.74 25.16
N ILE A 860 36.57 -111.13 24.94
CA ILE A 860 36.74 -109.65 24.98
C ILE A 860 35.81 -108.98 23.97
N VAL A 861 35.77 -109.47 22.73
CA VAL A 861 34.91 -108.92 21.67
C VAL A 861 33.42 -109.09 22.00
N ARG A 862 32.97 -110.27 22.45
CA ARG A 862 31.56 -110.48 22.83
C ARG A 862 31.14 -109.64 24.04
N ALA A 863 32.00 -109.48 25.03
CA ALA A 863 31.72 -108.61 26.16
C ALA A 863 31.60 -107.15 25.72
N ALA A 864 32.56 -106.62 24.95
CA ALA A 864 32.47 -105.25 24.44
C ALA A 864 31.16 -104.99 23.69
N GLN A 865 30.77 -105.90 22.79
CA GLN A 865 29.50 -105.85 22.04
C GLN A 865 28.25 -105.87 22.94
N HIS A 866 28.29 -106.53 24.11
CA HIS A 866 27.15 -106.55 25.04
C HIS A 866 26.90 -105.19 25.72
N TRP A 867 27.94 -104.36 25.86
CA TRP A 867 27.86 -103.00 26.42
C TRP A 867 27.85 -101.91 25.33
N ASP A 868 27.38 -102.25 24.11
CA ASP A 868 27.32 -101.39 22.93
C ASP A 868 28.68 -100.79 22.51
N LEU A 869 29.80 -101.42 22.90
CA LEU A 869 31.15 -100.99 22.56
C LEU A 869 31.68 -101.74 21.34
N THR A 870 32.41 -101.02 20.49
CA THR A 870 33.11 -101.57 19.32
C THR A 870 34.56 -101.94 19.66
N THR A 871 35.14 -102.86 18.88
CA THR A 871 36.52 -103.34 19.09
C THR A 871 37.35 -103.27 17.82
N GLU A 872 38.65 -102.99 17.97
CA GLU A 872 39.64 -103.00 16.87
C GLU A 872 40.87 -103.83 17.25
N THR A 873 41.29 -104.74 16.39
CA THR A 873 42.45 -105.62 16.60
C THR A 873 43.75 -104.94 16.16
N LEU A 874 44.72 -104.86 17.07
CA LEU A 874 45.94 -104.06 16.88
C LEU A 874 47.15 -104.93 16.57
N PHE A 875 47.53 -105.00 15.30
CA PHE A 875 48.59 -105.88 14.79
C PHE A 875 50.01 -105.32 14.91
N THR A 876 50.18 -104.05 15.33
CA THR A 876 51.51 -103.41 15.49
C THR A 876 51.57 -102.51 16.71
N ALA A 877 52.76 -102.35 17.30
CA ALA A 877 52.99 -101.39 18.37
C ALA A 877 52.66 -99.93 17.94
N SER A 878 52.83 -99.59 16.65
CA SER A 878 52.44 -98.28 16.11
C SER A 878 50.92 -98.06 16.16
N ALA A 879 50.11 -99.06 15.81
CA ALA A 879 48.66 -98.99 15.93
C ALA A 879 48.22 -98.86 17.40
N VAL A 880 48.87 -99.57 18.33
CA VAL A 880 48.63 -99.40 19.78
C VAL A 880 48.95 -97.97 20.24
N LYS A 881 50.09 -97.40 19.82
CA LYS A 881 50.45 -95.99 20.11
C LYS A 881 49.43 -95.00 19.55
N GLU A 882 49.02 -95.18 18.29
CA GLU A 882 48.05 -94.30 17.62
C GLU A 882 46.70 -94.31 18.34
N VAL A 883 46.13 -95.50 18.58
CA VAL A 883 44.82 -95.66 19.21
C VAL A 883 44.79 -95.15 20.66
N LEU A 884 45.88 -95.35 21.41
CA LEU A 884 46.04 -94.74 22.74
C LEU A 884 46.18 -93.21 22.67
N SER A 885 46.82 -92.66 21.63
CA SER A 885 46.95 -91.20 21.44
C SER A 885 45.63 -90.52 21.06
N GLN A 886 44.73 -91.27 20.40
CA GLN A 886 43.33 -90.90 20.14
C GLN A 886 42.46 -90.98 21.42
N GLY A 887 43.01 -91.47 22.54
CA GLY A 887 42.34 -91.53 23.85
C GLY A 887 41.48 -92.77 24.08
N HIS A 888 41.58 -93.80 23.23
CA HIS A 888 40.91 -95.09 23.45
C HIS A 888 41.66 -95.96 24.46
N HIS A 889 40.95 -96.93 25.04
CA HIS A 889 41.55 -97.98 25.87
C HIS A 889 41.97 -99.16 25.00
N VAL A 890 43.02 -99.87 25.43
CA VAL A 890 43.48 -101.11 24.82
C VAL A 890 43.59 -102.18 25.89
N LEU A 891 42.97 -103.34 25.66
CA LEU A 891 43.29 -104.58 26.36
C LEU A 891 44.49 -105.23 25.64
N GLY A 892 45.38 -105.86 26.40
CA GLY A 892 46.63 -106.44 25.92
C GLY A 892 47.07 -107.62 26.77
N ALA A 893 46.84 -108.84 26.29
CA ALA A 893 47.33 -110.04 26.95
C ALA A 893 48.86 -110.22 26.77
N VAL A 894 49.57 -110.49 27.86
CA VAL A 894 51.02 -110.65 27.95
C VAL A 894 51.42 -112.03 28.47
N GLY A 895 52.55 -112.53 27.97
CA GLY A 895 53.20 -113.74 28.47
C GLY A 895 54.30 -113.43 29.50
N THR A 896 55.30 -114.31 29.57
CA THR A 896 56.42 -114.29 30.52
C THR A 896 57.06 -112.90 30.66
N SER A 897 56.79 -112.24 31.79
CA SER A 897 57.11 -110.84 32.05
C SER A 897 57.00 -110.55 33.56
N ILE A 898 57.04 -109.27 33.96
CA ILE A 898 56.72 -108.87 35.35
C ILE A 898 55.23 -109.06 35.70
N PHE A 899 54.37 -109.27 34.71
CA PHE A 899 52.92 -109.39 34.84
C PHE A 899 52.44 -110.86 34.86
N ALA A 900 53.17 -111.77 34.21
CA ALA A 900 52.80 -113.19 34.11
C ALA A 900 54.05 -114.10 34.09
N HIS A 901 53.94 -115.30 34.66
CA HIS A 901 55.03 -116.28 34.71
C HIS A 901 54.60 -117.58 34.01
N TYR A 902 55.42 -118.09 33.09
CA TYR A 902 55.14 -119.31 32.34
C TYR A 902 54.77 -120.49 33.27
N PRO A 903 53.71 -121.27 32.99
CA PRO A 903 52.92 -121.30 31.75
C PRO A 903 51.71 -120.34 31.69
N VAL A 904 51.58 -119.38 32.60
CA VAL A 904 50.41 -118.48 32.68
C VAL A 904 50.60 -117.23 31.81
N THR A 905 49.50 -116.77 31.18
CA THR A 905 49.37 -115.48 30.50
C THR A 905 48.43 -114.56 31.28
N HIS A 906 48.47 -113.24 31.03
CA HIS A 906 47.71 -112.27 31.83
C HIS A 906 47.21 -111.08 31.03
N GLU A 907 46.03 -110.58 31.36
CA GLU A 907 45.34 -109.49 30.65
C GLU A 907 45.51 -108.14 31.38
N LEU A 908 45.80 -107.08 30.64
CA LEU A 908 46.16 -105.75 31.15
C LEU A 908 45.34 -104.64 30.51
N VAL A 909 44.93 -103.63 31.29
CA VAL A 909 44.37 -102.40 30.72
C VAL A 909 45.49 -101.41 30.43
N LEU A 910 45.67 -101.05 29.16
CA LEU A 910 46.49 -99.94 28.71
C LEU A 910 45.58 -98.71 28.53
N LYS A 911 45.89 -97.60 29.22
CA LYS A 911 45.14 -96.35 29.10
C LYS A 911 46.04 -95.12 28.94
N GLY A 912 45.63 -94.24 28.03
CA GLY A 912 46.33 -92.99 27.74
C GLY A 912 47.69 -93.20 27.08
N TYR A 913 48.28 -92.08 26.64
CA TYR A 913 49.52 -92.05 25.89
C TYR A 913 50.38 -90.86 26.30
N ASP A 914 51.65 -91.11 26.58
CA ASP A 914 52.68 -90.08 26.76
C ASP A 914 53.99 -90.57 26.14
N ASN A 915 54.48 -89.86 25.12
CA ASN A 915 55.78 -90.04 24.47
C ASN A 915 56.23 -91.52 24.30
N GLY A 916 55.38 -92.36 23.68
CA GLY A 916 55.67 -93.78 23.42
C GLY A 916 55.32 -94.74 24.57
N LYS A 917 54.86 -94.24 25.71
CA LYS A 917 54.42 -95.00 26.88
C LYS A 917 52.89 -94.97 27.05
N THR A 918 52.38 -95.91 27.83
CA THR A 918 50.98 -96.00 28.26
C THR A 918 50.88 -96.32 29.75
N TYR A 919 49.80 -95.94 30.41
CA TYR A 919 49.57 -96.29 31.81
C TYR A 919 48.87 -97.65 31.88
N VAL A 920 49.59 -98.65 32.40
CA VAL A 920 49.09 -100.02 32.61
C VAL A 920 48.33 -100.10 33.94
N ARG A 921 47.23 -100.85 33.93
CA ARG A 921 46.57 -101.38 35.12
C ARG A 921 46.50 -102.90 35.07
N ASP A 922 47.14 -103.51 36.06
CA ASP A 922 47.21 -104.95 36.29
C ASP A 922 46.11 -105.34 37.30
N PRO A 923 45.13 -106.19 36.91
CA PRO A 923 44.06 -106.61 37.82
C PRO A 923 44.50 -107.65 38.85
N TYR A 924 45.65 -108.31 38.68
CA TYR A 924 46.18 -109.31 39.61
C TYR A 924 47.10 -108.71 40.67
N ASN A 925 47.95 -107.76 40.27
CA ASN A 925 48.93 -107.12 41.15
C ASN A 925 48.95 -105.59 41.01
N ALA A 926 48.31 -104.89 41.95
CA ALA A 926 48.27 -103.43 41.96
C ALA A 926 49.66 -102.75 42.03
N ALA A 927 50.70 -103.43 42.50
CA ALA A 927 52.07 -102.90 42.52
C ALA A 927 52.71 -102.80 41.12
N ASN A 928 52.15 -103.47 40.11
CA ASN A 928 52.58 -103.39 38.72
C ASN A 928 51.94 -102.20 37.96
N ASN A 929 51.04 -101.43 38.58
CA ASN A 929 50.37 -100.27 37.94
C ASN A 929 51.35 -99.11 37.69
N GLY A 930 51.45 -98.62 36.44
CA GLY A 930 52.41 -97.54 36.11
C GLY A 930 52.56 -97.25 34.62
N TRP A 931 53.50 -96.35 34.27
CA TRP A 931 53.78 -95.99 32.88
C TRP A 931 54.84 -96.91 32.25
N TYR A 932 54.46 -97.69 31.24
CA TYR A 932 55.36 -98.62 30.53
C TYR A 932 55.48 -98.26 29.04
N PRO A 933 56.65 -98.53 28.39
CA PRO A 933 56.78 -98.38 26.94
C PRO A 933 55.84 -99.31 26.19
N VAL A 934 55.10 -98.80 25.20
CA VAL A 934 54.17 -99.62 24.40
C VAL A 934 54.92 -100.73 23.65
N ASP A 935 56.14 -100.45 23.18
CA ASP A 935 56.98 -101.44 22.48
C ASP A 935 57.43 -102.59 23.39
N TYR A 936 57.60 -102.34 24.70
CA TYR A 936 57.91 -103.39 25.68
C TYR A 936 56.71 -104.34 25.86
N LEU A 937 55.52 -103.79 26.09
CA LEU A 937 54.29 -104.56 26.26
C LEU A 937 53.98 -105.39 25.01
N PHE A 938 54.12 -104.79 23.82
CA PHE A 938 53.93 -105.49 22.54
C PHE A 938 55.02 -106.52 22.25
N GLY A 939 56.20 -106.38 22.85
CA GLY A 939 57.31 -107.34 22.82
C GLY A 939 57.05 -108.57 23.69
N VAL A 940 56.51 -108.40 24.90
CA VAL A 940 56.18 -109.50 25.85
C VAL A 940 54.74 -110.04 25.69
N LYS A 941 54.12 -109.82 24.52
CA LYS A 941 52.74 -110.23 24.23
C LYS A 941 52.49 -111.72 24.40
N SER A 942 51.25 -112.10 24.71
CA SER A 942 50.87 -113.50 24.77
C SER A 942 50.98 -114.19 23.41
N VAL A 943 51.45 -115.45 23.45
CA VAL A 943 51.50 -116.37 22.31
C VAL A 943 50.55 -117.56 22.49
N ASP A 944 49.68 -117.54 23.51
CA ASP A 944 48.68 -118.59 23.70
C ASP A 944 47.59 -118.48 22.61
N PRO A 945 47.14 -119.59 22.00
CA PRO A 945 46.09 -119.57 20.99
C PRO A 945 44.76 -118.95 21.46
N THR A 946 44.42 -119.06 22.75
CA THR A 946 43.17 -118.52 23.32
C THR A 946 43.18 -116.99 23.44
N ASP A 947 44.33 -116.42 23.80
CA ASP A 947 44.57 -114.97 23.76
C ASP A 947 44.62 -114.44 22.31
N ASN A 948 44.93 -115.29 21.33
CA ASN A 948 45.14 -114.92 19.92
C ASN A 948 43.98 -115.27 18.97
N THR A 949 42.78 -115.61 19.46
CA THR A 949 41.60 -115.97 18.63
C THR A 949 41.07 -114.87 17.69
N GLU A 950 41.50 -113.62 17.87
CA GLU A 950 41.23 -112.49 16.96
C GLU A 950 42.48 -112.07 16.14
N GLY A 951 43.53 -112.89 16.13
CA GLY A 951 44.78 -112.70 15.37
C GLY A 951 45.85 -111.84 16.05
N THR A 952 45.55 -111.25 17.21
CA THR A 952 46.48 -110.47 18.05
C THR A 952 45.93 -110.38 19.48
N PRO A 953 46.78 -110.36 20.52
CA PRO A 953 46.32 -110.23 21.91
C PRO A 953 46.06 -108.77 22.32
N PHE A 954 46.21 -107.80 21.40
CA PHE A 954 45.91 -106.39 21.65
C PHE A 954 44.62 -105.96 20.96
N ILE A 955 43.62 -105.55 21.76
CA ILE A 955 42.28 -105.17 21.29
C ILE A 955 41.93 -103.80 21.87
N ALA A 956 41.71 -102.81 21.00
CA ALA A 956 41.12 -101.53 21.40
C ALA A 956 39.65 -101.70 21.74
N ILE A 957 39.18 -101.00 22.77
CA ILE A 957 37.75 -100.88 23.10
C ILE A 957 37.32 -99.43 22.84
N LYS A 958 36.25 -99.24 22.07
CA LYS A 958 35.75 -97.92 21.64
C LYS A 958 34.22 -97.84 21.77
N GLY A 959 33.76 -97.04 22.73
CA GLY A 959 32.52 -96.24 22.57
C GLY A 959 32.83 -94.92 21.86
#